data_AF-A0A969K578-F1
#
_entry.id   AF-A0A969K578-F1
#
_cell.length_a   1.000
_cell.length_b   1.000
_cell.length_c   1.000
_cell.angle_alpha   90.00
_cell.angle_beta   90.00
_cell.angle_gamma   90.00
#
_symmetry.space_group_name_H-M   'P 1'
#
loop_
_entity.id
_entity.type
_entity.pdbx_description
1 polymer ?
#
loop_
_entity_poly.entity_id
_entity_poly.type
_entity_poly.pdbx_seq_one_letter_code
_entity_poly.pdbx_strand_id
1 'polypeptide(L)'
;MQLTRKQPIYWLLAVSLLLVSWLLPIDTAIAQDTLPRAAEPLEMEVAIESMTFQDLGAFDVGGAIDSGWDSVAGYAVGRSWEAGARPEDVLRLGDIADGFGAEKLTLQQVGSAIGQDLTQARLSDFELLADQSLESLSESVASLSEFRVGDIEPVDRLLQDVAGVDFGDRSLGDVVEIPDYGELKLSDLGGMLDRFGIDDIPNADLTRFDSLENFADAEISDIPGLDALPFSAFPNGIGSLDGIVARIDSIYSPAEDRRNNTISGSLQAGFSVPCSGGGRLVRPPDKCAYIEMDDLEDVGREVQGDFEGKQWISGKYHEVEGGFGSLRTMPSPIGYSPGYEPTGRHPFGNAFKVVVWEPDETTDAVSFKLTFRWCATNPVEGRTCTPYNQFAVPFVSQSINSLVYVGALDGEGGQSTAPPGASSYGGTSFGNPTLSGNGGICTGQTIDGINLDALGDSLAAIESRGSGNYQAVGVHTCPSVCGRALGRYQMMTYLPEVQSRVGAQPGGRQWLSRIENGYRPSQAEVQQYFPPEMQEEAFQDEVGQLFDAARAEIDPQTGQPFEGERIVERVAQMWFGGAGAPIDGGSSDALGRLSLYDYGVEARQHYVSQGGSPSTNCAAASAAARGDGVANGSYIHPVLSGSAPVTSGFGRRNIGCNRSKFHPAIDLGISIGTPIGAVDGGIVEFSSCNVSGYGCTIVIDHGDGRTTRYSHLANVGVQPGQPVSQGQQIAQSGNTDGNTNVSTGAHLDFGVYIDAPSGMGQLPASQYAIDPAQVIDFY
;
A
#
# COMPACT_ATOMS: atom_id res chain seq x y z
N MET A 1 86.46 24.66 -33.43
CA MET A 1 87.00 24.74 -32.05
C MET A 1 86.25 23.68 -31.24
N GLN A 2 86.85 22.73 -30.49
CA GLN A 2 87.85 22.83 -29.39
C GLN A 2 87.35 23.70 -28.23
N LEU A 3 87.27 23.32 -26.94
CA LEU A 3 87.57 22.12 -26.10
C LEU A 3 86.60 22.16 -24.87
N THR A 4 86.44 21.25 -23.88
CA THR A 4 87.09 20.01 -23.35
C THR A 4 85.96 19.19 -22.61
N ARG A 5 86.00 17.85 -22.36
CA ARG A 5 86.75 17.04 -21.35
C ARG A 5 86.45 17.47 -19.88
N LYS A 6 86.16 16.60 -18.88
CA LYS A 6 86.48 15.16 -18.62
C LYS A 6 85.40 14.44 -17.76
N GLN A 7 85.44 13.10 -17.69
CA GLN A 7 84.91 12.27 -16.58
C GLN A 7 85.94 12.10 -15.43
N PRO A 8 85.60 11.44 -14.31
CA PRO A 8 86.09 10.05 -14.10
C PRO A 8 85.06 9.07 -13.48
N ILE A 9 85.48 7.82 -13.23
CA ILE A 9 84.66 6.64 -12.86
C ILE A 9 85.24 5.94 -11.61
N TYR A 10 84.38 5.46 -10.70
CA TYR A 10 84.58 4.35 -9.75
C TYR A 10 83.20 3.79 -9.35
N TRP A 11 82.97 2.55 -8.90
CA TRP A 11 83.44 1.16 -9.11
C TRP A 11 82.60 0.31 -8.11
N LEU A 12 82.42 -1.00 -8.32
CA LEU A 12 81.42 -1.83 -7.61
C LEU A 12 81.86 -2.37 -6.22
N LEU A 13 80.90 -2.76 -5.34
CA LEU A 13 80.67 -4.18 -4.94
C LEU A 13 79.64 -4.44 -3.80
N ALA A 14 79.15 -5.69 -3.78
CA ALA A 14 78.65 -6.50 -2.64
C ALA A 14 77.18 -6.39 -2.16
N VAL A 15 76.74 -7.45 -1.46
CA VAL A 15 75.37 -7.84 -1.08
C VAL A 15 75.36 -8.35 0.37
N SER A 16 74.32 -8.04 1.17
CA SER A 16 73.73 -8.97 2.19
C SER A 16 72.59 -8.39 3.05
N LEU A 17 71.54 -9.19 3.23
CA LEU A 17 70.55 -9.30 4.31
C LEU A 17 70.01 -8.08 5.11
N LEU A 18 68.69 -7.87 4.98
CA LEU A 18 67.67 -7.80 6.06
C LEU A 18 68.05 -7.23 7.45
N LEU A 19 67.43 -6.10 7.84
CA LEU A 19 66.47 -6.03 8.97
C LEU A 19 65.81 -4.63 9.10
N VAL A 20 64.48 -4.59 8.91
CA VAL A 20 63.41 -3.77 9.55
C VAL A 20 63.66 -2.29 9.99
N SER A 21 62.64 -1.47 9.69
CA SER A 21 62.15 -0.22 10.36
C SER A 21 62.61 1.20 9.95
N TRP A 22 61.70 1.84 9.20
CA TRP A 22 61.11 3.18 9.38
C TRP A 22 61.77 4.48 8.83
N LEU A 23 60.86 5.34 8.31
CA LEU A 23 60.96 6.76 7.92
C LEU A 23 61.71 7.14 6.62
N LEU A 24 60.90 7.40 5.56
CA LEU A 24 60.81 8.59 4.69
C LEU A 24 62.09 9.43 4.38
N PRO A 25 62.26 9.98 3.13
CA PRO A 25 61.16 10.56 2.33
C PRO A 25 61.26 10.41 0.79
N ILE A 26 60.27 11.01 0.09
CA ILE A 26 60.31 11.73 -1.21
C ILE A 26 61.38 11.28 -2.24
N ASP A 27 60.93 10.84 -3.42
CA ASP A 27 61.21 11.61 -4.65
C ASP A 27 60.16 11.40 -5.76
N THR A 28 60.24 12.29 -6.74
CA THR A 28 59.35 12.57 -7.86
C THR A 28 59.40 11.53 -8.99
N ALA A 29 58.27 11.35 -9.66
CA ALA A 29 58.20 10.74 -10.99
C ALA A 29 57.33 11.63 -11.90
N ILE A 30 57.84 11.95 -13.09
CA ILE A 30 57.18 12.84 -14.05
C ILE A 30 56.16 12.05 -14.88
N ALA A 31 55.06 12.70 -15.24
CA ALA A 31 53.96 12.10 -16.00
C ALA A 31 54.40 11.42 -17.30
N GLN A 32 53.79 10.26 -17.58
CA GLN A 32 53.42 9.90 -18.94
C GLN A 32 51.90 9.97 -19.02
N ASP A 33 51.41 10.73 -20.00
CA ASP A 33 50.01 11.03 -20.22
C ASP A 33 49.29 9.88 -20.96
N THR A 34 47.96 9.98 -21.11
CA THR A 34 47.09 9.13 -21.95
C THR A 34 46.79 7.71 -21.45
N LEU A 35 46.12 7.62 -20.30
CA LEU A 35 44.77 7.03 -20.28
C LEU A 35 43.86 7.95 -19.45
N PRO A 36 42.62 8.26 -19.89
CA PRO A 36 41.69 8.99 -19.04
C PRO A 36 41.36 8.16 -17.80
N ARG A 37 41.22 8.84 -16.65
CA ARG A 37 40.64 8.29 -15.41
C ARG A 37 39.31 7.64 -15.79
N ALA A 38 39.12 6.37 -15.46
CA ALA A 38 37.79 5.76 -15.53
C ALA A 38 36.87 6.61 -14.65
N ALA A 39 35.74 7.06 -15.20
CA ALA A 39 34.77 7.82 -14.43
C ALA A 39 34.38 6.99 -13.20
N GLU A 40 34.54 7.57 -12.01
CA GLU A 40 33.88 7.04 -10.82
C GLU A 40 32.36 7.16 -11.04
N PRO A 41 31.56 6.17 -10.62
CA PRO A 41 30.13 6.19 -10.89
C PRO A 41 29.50 7.45 -10.29
N LEU A 42 28.65 8.12 -11.07
CA LEU A 42 27.83 9.22 -10.60
C LEU A 42 26.72 8.66 -9.71
N GLU A 43 27.07 8.30 -8.48
CA GLU A 43 26.13 7.88 -7.46
C GLU A 43 25.40 9.11 -6.91
N MET A 44 24.08 8.99 -6.77
CA MET A 44 23.23 10.00 -6.18
C MET A 44 23.36 9.90 -4.66
N GLU A 45 24.13 10.82 -4.06
CA GLU A 45 24.64 10.74 -2.68
C GLU A 45 23.56 10.70 -1.57
N VAL A 46 22.28 10.85 -1.91
CA VAL A 46 21.16 10.97 -0.96
C VAL A 46 20.07 9.96 -1.26
N ALA A 47 19.99 8.89 -0.47
CA ALA A 47 18.87 7.96 -0.46
C ALA A 47 17.71 8.52 0.39
N ILE A 48 16.96 9.47 -0.18
CA ILE A 48 15.88 10.22 0.51
C ILE A 48 14.86 9.32 1.22
N GLU A 49 14.58 8.14 0.66
CA GLU A 49 13.66 7.14 1.20
C GLU A 49 14.07 6.65 2.59
N SER A 50 15.38 6.46 2.78
CA SER A 50 15.96 5.90 4.01
C SER A 50 16.24 6.94 5.10
N MET A 51 16.09 8.25 4.79
CA MET A 51 16.28 9.31 5.77
C MET A 51 15.16 9.31 6.81
N THR A 52 15.49 9.57 8.07
CA THR A 52 14.57 9.73 9.20
C THR A 52 14.45 11.21 9.59
N PHE A 53 13.68 11.55 10.62
CA PHE A 53 13.78 12.89 11.22
C PHE A 53 15.12 13.06 11.96
N GLN A 54 15.65 12.01 12.61
CA GLN A 54 16.94 12.04 13.32
C GLN A 54 18.14 12.42 12.42
N ASP A 55 18.06 12.11 11.10
CA ASP A 55 19.07 12.41 10.08
C ASP A 55 19.07 13.88 9.61
N LEU A 56 18.06 14.67 9.96
CA LEU A 56 17.96 16.06 9.53
C LEU A 56 18.90 17.00 10.31
N GLY A 57 19.28 18.10 9.67
CA GLY A 57 20.05 19.15 10.33
C GLY A 57 19.21 19.88 11.40
N ALA A 58 19.82 20.13 12.56
CA ALA A 58 19.27 21.02 13.58
C ALA A 58 19.07 22.46 13.05
N PHE A 59 18.14 23.22 13.64
CA PHE A 59 17.80 24.56 13.14
C PHE A 59 18.96 25.56 13.30
N ASP A 60 19.44 26.14 12.19
CA ASP A 60 20.48 27.20 12.21
C ASP A 60 20.09 28.45 13.03
N VAL A 61 18.78 28.68 13.19
CA VAL A 61 18.22 29.87 13.84
C VAL A 61 17.04 29.46 14.73
N GLY A 62 16.98 30.05 15.91
CA GLY A 62 15.79 29.99 16.76
C GLY A 62 14.61 30.75 16.15
N GLY A 63 13.41 30.42 16.60
CA GLY A 63 12.16 30.97 16.09
C GLY A 63 11.01 30.76 17.08
N ALA A 64 9.86 31.38 16.78
CA ALA A 64 8.66 31.24 17.58
C ALA A 64 7.39 31.39 16.73
N ILE A 65 6.36 30.67 17.13
CA ILE A 65 4.99 30.72 16.61
C ILE A 65 4.09 31.21 17.75
N ASP A 66 3.16 32.13 17.44
CA ASP A 66 2.25 32.73 18.41
C ASP A 66 0.97 31.89 18.57
N SER A 67 0.60 31.58 19.81
CA SER A 67 -0.58 30.75 20.14
C SER A 67 -1.93 31.38 19.76
N GLY A 68 -1.96 32.65 19.35
CA GLY A 68 -3.14 33.26 18.74
C GLY A 68 -3.61 32.56 17.45
N TRP A 69 -2.76 31.71 16.85
CA TRP A 69 -3.10 30.92 15.66
C TRP A 69 -3.70 29.53 15.97
N ASP A 70 -3.68 29.06 17.22
CA ASP A 70 -4.14 27.71 17.60
C ASP A 70 -5.60 27.47 17.16
N SER A 71 -6.47 28.46 17.39
CA SER A 71 -7.89 28.44 16.98
C SER A 71 -8.14 28.46 15.47
N VAL A 72 -7.11 28.72 14.65
CA VAL A 72 -7.15 28.72 13.18
C VAL A 72 -6.52 27.43 12.63
N ALA A 73 -5.51 26.90 13.32
CA ALA A 73 -4.88 25.61 13.01
C ALA A 73 -5.73 24.41 13.46
N GLY A 74 -6.54 24.57 14.49
CA GLY A 74 -7.33 23.49 15.10
C GLY A 74 -6.54 22.65 16.12
N TYR A 75 -5.31 23.05 16.45
CA TYR A 75 -4.39 22.41 17.38
C TYR A 75 -3.38 23.46 17.89
N ALA A 76 -2.60 23.15 18.93
CA ALA A 76 -1.60 24.05 19.53
C ALA A 76 -0.40 24.26 18.60
N VAL A 77 -0.39 25.37 17.87
CA VAL A 77 0.75 25.82 17.06
C VAL A 77 1.72 26.72 17.83
N GLY A 78 1.29 27.34 18.93
CA GLY A 78 2.15 28.19 19.77
C GLY A 78 3.33 27.44 20.40
N ARG A 79 4.56 27.67 19.92
CA ARG A 79 5.82 27.13 20.47
C ARG A 79 7.03 27.97 20.08
N SER A 80 8.18 27.72 20.69
CA SER A 80 9.43 28.44 20.40
C SER A 80 10.66 27.55 20.57
N TRP A 81 11.63 27.67 19.67
CA TRP A 81 12.86 26.88 19.64
C TRP A 81 14.09 27.78 19.53
N GLU A 82 15.23 27.25 19.97
CA GLU A 82 16.54 27.91 19.86
C GLU A 82 17.36 27.36 18.68
N ALA A 83 18.42 28.08 18.30
CA ALA A 83 19.37 27.58 17.31
C ALA A 83 20.09 26.33 17.84
N GLY A 84 20.06 25.24 17.07
CA GLY A 84 20.59 23.93 17.45
C GLY A 84 19.57 22.95 18.04
N ALA A 85 18.29 23.31 18.16
CA ALA A 85 17.21 22.34 18.41
C ALA A 85 17.04 21.40 17.20
N ARG A 86 16.68 20.12 17.44
CA ARG A 86 16.45 19.16 16.36
C ARG A 86 15.02 19.31 15.81
N PRO A 87 14.73 18.86 14.57
CA PRO A 87 13.38 18.92 14.01
C PRO A 87 12.36 18.08 14.78
N GLU A 88 12.75 16.92 15.30
CA GLU A 88 11.92 16.04 16.10
C GLU A 88 11.53 16.63 17.47
N ASP A 89 12.37 17.50 18.04
CA ASP A 89 12.15 18.22 19.31
C ASP A 89 11.27 19.50 19.15
N VAL A 90 10.65 19.73 17.99
CA VAL A 90 9.98 21.01 17.62
C VAL A 90 8.80 20.84 16.67
N LEU A 91 8.87 19.86 15.76
CA LEU A 91 7.77 19.53 14.85
C LEU A 91 6.76 18.63 15.56
N ARG A 92 5.47 18.85 15.27
CA ARG A 92 4.35 18.11 15.83
C ARG A 92 3.66 17.25 14.78
N LEU A 93 2.88 16.24 15.20
CA LEU A 93 2.02 15.49 14.27
C LEU A 93 1.15 16.42 13.41
N GLY A 94 0.61 17.49 13.99
CA GLY A 94 -0.18 18.49 13.28
C GLY A 94 0.59 19.30 12.22
N ASP A 95 1.92 19.37 12.29
CA ASP A 95 2.73 19.95 11.22
C ASP A 95 2.81 19.01 10.01
N ILE A 96 3.10 17.74 10.30
CA ILE A 96 3.49 16.74 9.30
C ILE A 96 2.29 15.95 8.74
N ALA A 97 1.10 16.02 9.34
CA ALA A 97 -0.08 15.28 8.91
C ALA A 97 -0.41 15.43 7.40
N ASP A 98 -0.45 16.66 6.88
CA ASP A 98 -0.67 16.86 5.43
C ASP A 98 0.47 16.29 4.57
N GLY A 99 1.70 16.47 5.03
CA GLY A 99 2.90 16.15 4.28
C GLY A 99 3.23 14.66 4.23
N PHE A 100 3.05 13.98 5.38
CA PHE A 100 3.50 12.63 5.69
C PHE A 100 2.37 11.70 6.10
N GLY A 101 1.12 12.16 6.27
CA GLY A 101 -0.02 11.33 6.68
C GLY A 101 0.15 10.66 8.05
N ALA A 102 1.06 11.18 8.89
CA ALA A 102 1.52 10.55 10.12
C ALA A 102 0.39 10.28 11.13
N GLU A 103 -0.69 11.06 11.08
CA GLU A 103 -1.89 10.87 11.88
C GLU A 103 -2.57 9.50 11.66
N LYS A 104 -2.33 8.88 10.49
CA LYS A 104 -2.92 7.59 10.11
C LYS A 104 -2.15 6.37 10.63
N LEU A 105 -1.00 6.59 11.26
CA LEU A 105 -0.16 5.53 11.84
C LEU A 105 -0.72 4.99 13.15
N THR A 106 -0.13 3.88 13.56
CA THR A 106 -0.25 3.25 14.87
C THR A 106 1.13 2.86 15.37
N LEU A 107 1.27 2.62 16.66
CA LEU A 107 2.58 2.28 17.22
C LEU A 107 3.08 0.90 16.73
N GLN A 108 2.18 -0.07 16.50
CA GLN A 108 2.54 -1.34 15.89
C GLN A 108 3.17 -1.17 14.50
N GLN A 109 2.69 -0.21 13.70
CA GLN A 109 3.21 0.05 12.35
C GLN A 109 4.54 0.79 12.38
N VAL A 110 4.70 1.77 13.27
CA VAL A 110 5.99 2.43 13.51
C VAL A 110 7.03 1.38 13.89
N GLY A 111 6.73 0.54 14.88
CA GLY A 111 7.61 -0.54 15.34
C GLY A 111 7.96 -1.53 14.22
N SER A 112 6.95 -2.00 13.48
CA SER A 112 7.13 -2.93 12.35
C SER A 112 8.05 -2.36 11.26
N ALA A 113 7.93 -1.06 10.96
CA ALA A 113 8.74 -0.39 9.94
C ALA A 113 10.19 -0.16 10.39
N ILE A 114 10.43 0.14 11.68
CA ILE A 114 11.79 0.32 12.24
C ILE A 114 12.42 -0.99 12.74
N GLY A 115 11.72 -2.11 12.64
CA GLY A 115 12.18 -3.44 13.08
C GLY A 115 12.25 -3.61 14.60
N GLN A 116 11.42 -2.90 15.35
CA GLN A 116 11.37 -2.92 16.82
C GLN A 116 9.99 -3.32 17.34
N ASP A 117 9.96 -4.07 18.44
CA ASP A 117 8.72 -4.31 19.19
C ASP A 117 8.48 -3.14 20.14
N LEU A 118 7.54 -2.26 19.76
CA LEU A 118 7.14 -1.10 20.55
C LEU A 118 5.94 -1.37 21.47
N THR A 119 5.37 -2.58 21.47
CA THR A 119 4.30 -2.94 22.42
C THR A 119 4.81 -2.91 23.86
N GLN A 120 6.09 -3.27 24.04
CA GLN A 120 6.82 -3.25 25.30
C GLN A 120 7.38 -1.87 25.69
N ALA A 121 7.09 -0.81 24.93
CA ALA A 121 7.43 0.56 25.34
C ALA A 121 6.57 0.97 26.56
N ARG A 122 7.13 1.76 27.48
CA ARG A 122 6.41 2.15 28.71
C ARG A 122 5.31 3.15 28.38
N LEU A 123 4.20 3.11 29.11
CA LEU A 123 3.18 4.17 29.06
C LEU A 123 3.75 5.56 29.45
N SER A 124 4.84 5.60 30.22
CA SER A 124 5.58 6.84 30.53
C SER A 124 6.26 7.48 29.33
N ASP A 125 6.45 6.72 28.25
CA ASP A 125 7.22 7.11 27.07
C ASP A 125 6.30 7.45 25.87
N PHE A 126 4.98 7.42 26.07
CA PHE A 126 3.97 7.76 25.06
C PHE A 126 2.85 8.60 25.69
N GLU A 127 3.20 9.84 26.05
CA GLU A 127 2.34 10.76 26.81
C GLU A 127 0.97 10.98 26.14
N LEU A 128 0.92 11.03 24.80
CA LEU A 128 -0.32 11.15 24.03
C LEU A 128 -1.35 10.06 24.37
N LEU A 129 -0.94 8.82 24.63
CA LEU A 129 -1.85 7.74 25.03
C LEU A 129 -2.17 7.80 26.53
N ALA A 130 -1.20 8.13 27.36
CA ALA A 130 -1.37 8.19 28.81
C ALA A 130 -2.27 9.36 29.27
N ASP A 131 -2.29 10.47 28.50
CA ASP A 131 -3.06 11.67 28.81
C ASP A 131 -4.49 11.66 28.21
N GLN A 132 -4.93 10.54 27.64
CA GLN A 132 -6.34 10.35 27.30
C GLN A 132 -7.17 10.07 28.57
N SER A 133 -8.44 10.50 28.58
CA SER A 133 -9.39 10.13 29.65
C SER A 133 -9.85 8.68 29.50
N LEU A 134 -10.33 8.03 30.56
CA LEU A 134 -10.88 6.67 30.49
C LEU A 134 -12.07 6.58 29.52
N GLU A 135 -12.91 7.62 29.45
CA GLU A 135 -14.01 7.71 28.48
C GLU A 135 -13.45 7.74 27.05
N SER A 136 -12.50 8.63 26.76
CA SER A 136 -11.86 8.78 25.44
C SER A 136 -11.12 7.51 25.00
N LEU A 137 -10.36 6.87 25.90
CA LEU A 137 -9.74 5.56 25.65
C LEU A 137 -10.78 4.48 25.31
N SER A 138 -11.93 4.49 25.97
CA SER A 138 -12.99 3.49 25.77
C SER A 138 -13.76 3.65 24.46
N GLU A 139 -13.74 4.85 23.86
CA GLU A 139 -14.27 5.14 22.52
C GLU A 139 -13.22 4.92 21.40
N SER A 140 -11.97 5.35 21.61
CA SER A 140 -10.92 5.35 20.59
C SER A 140 -10.19 4.00 20.45
N VAL A 141 -9.98 3.27 21.56
CA VAL A 141 -9.30 1.97 21.53
C VAL A 141 -10.31 0.85 21.24
N ALA A 142 -10.13 0.15 20.12
CA ALA A 142 -11.11 -0.82 19.61
C ALA A 142 -11.49 -1.89 20.64
N SER A 143 -12.80 -2.03 20.90
CA SER A 143 -13.39 -2.93 21.91
C SER A 143 -12.94 -2.75 23.36
N LEU A 144 -12.13 -1.73 23.73
CA LEU A 144 -11.60 -1.59 25.10
C LEU A 144 -12.71 -1.45 26.16
N SER A 145 -13.84 -0.82 25.80
CA SER A 145 -15.05 -0.72 26.62
C SER A 145 -15.69 -2.08 26.99
N GLU A 146 -15.43 -3.15 26.23
CA GLU A 146 -15.95 -4.51 26.48
C GLU A 146 -15.07 -5.31 27.47
N PHE A 147 -13.80 -4.94 27.64
CA PHE A 147 -12.88 -5.59 28.58
C PHE A 147 -13.21 -5.24 30.03
N ARG A 148 -12.87 -6.14 30.96
CA ARG A 148 -13.00 -5.87 32.40
C ARG A 148 -11.90 -4.95 32.87
N VAL A 149 -12.21 -4.08 33.84
CA VAL A 149 -11.20 -3.25 34.51
C VAL A 149 -10.07 -4.11 35.07
N GLY A 150 -10.37 -5.24 35.72
CA GLY A 150 -9.37 -6.14 36.29
C GLY A 150 -8.53 -6.92 35.27
N ASP A 151 -8.88 -6.85 33.97
CA ASP A 151 -8.10 -7.41 32.86
C ASP A 151 -7.24 -6.30 32.16
N ILE A 152 -7.28 -5.05 32.66
CA ILE A 152 -6.51 -3.89 32.16
C ILE A 152 -5.74 -3.28 33.37
N GLU A 153 -4.57 -3.81 33.71
CA GLU A 153 -3.90 -3.45 34.99
C GLU A 153 -3.66 -1.93 35.19
N PRO A 154 -3.29 -1.12 34.17
CA PRO A 154 -3.13 0.33 34.35
C PRO A 154 -4.42 1.02 34.81
N VAL A 155 -5.58 0.59 34.30
CA VAL A 155 -6.89 1.15 34.64
C VAL A 155 -7.36 0.64 36.00
N ASP A 156 -7.15 -0.63 36.32
CA ASP A 156 -7.41 -1.18 37.67
C ASP A 156 -6.59 -0.45 38.75
N ARG A 157 -5.31 -0.17 38.48
CA ARG A 157 -4.41 0.57 39.36
C ARG A 157 -4.84 2.02 39.52
N LEU A 158 -5.24 2.69 38.45
CA LEU A 158 -5.77 4.07 38.51
C LEU A 158 -7.01 4.13 39.41
N LEU A 159 -7.95 3.21 39.23
CA LEU A 159 -9.19 3.16 40.00
C LEU A 159 -8.96 2.77 41.46
N GLN A 160 -8.09 1.79 41.75
CA GLN A 160 -7.79 1.37 43.13
C GLN A 160 -6.88 2.35 43.90
N ASP A 161 -5.73 2.72 43.33
CA ASP A 161 -4.68 3.45 44.05
C ASP A 161 -4.87 4.97 44.01
N VAL A 162 -5.55 5.53 43.00
CA VAL A 162 -5.84 6.97 42.88
C VAL A 162 -7.29 7.30 43.27
N ALA A 163 -8.28 6.66 42.64
CA ALA A 163 -9.70 6.93 42.92
C ALA A 163 -10.25 6.22 44.17
N GLY A 164 -9.56 5.19 44.69
CA GLY A 164 -9.92 4.48 45.91
C GLY A 164 -11.10 3.52 45.78
N VAL A 165 -11.37 3.00 44.58
CA VAL A 165 -12.50 2.12 44.26
C VAL A 165 -12.05 0.81 43.62
N ASP A 166 -12.80 -0.27 43.88
CA ASP A 166 -12.63 -1.57 43.23
C ASP A 166 -13.79 -1.79 42.26
N PHE A 167 -13.44 -1.89 40.97
CA PHE A 167 -14.36 -2.21 39.88
C PHE A 167 -13.89 -3.40 39.04
N GLY A 168 -12.95 -4.23 39.52
CA GLY A 168 -12.26 -5.24 38.69
C GLY A 168 -13.18 -6.26 37.99
N ASP A 169 -14.36 -6.53 38.54
CA ASP A 169 -15.40 -7.42 37.98
C ASP A 169 -16.30 -6.77 36.91
N ARG A 170 -16.20 -5.45 36.67
CA ARG A 170 -16.99 -4.68 35.69
C ARG A 170 -16.24 -4.50 34.37
N SER A 171 -16.99 -4.31 33.28
CA SER A 171 -16.46 -3.74 32.03
C SER A 171 -16.00 -2.29 32.22
N LEU A 172 -15.08 -1.82 31.39
CA LEU A 172 -14.70 -0.41 31.35
C LEU A 172 -15.90 0.49 30.96
N GLY A 173 -16.74 0.05 30.02
CA GLY A 173 -17.98 0.74 29.65
C GLY A 173 -18.93 1.00 30.82
N ASP A 174 -19.13 0.01 31.70
CA ASP A 174 -19.95 0.11 32.92
C ASP A 174 -19.36 1.05 34.00
N VAL A 175 -18.12 1.52 33.80
CA VAL A 175 -17.38 2.38 34.73
C VAL A 175 -17.27 3.81 34.21
N VAL A 176 -17.05 4.03 32.90
CA VAL A 176 -17.03 5.39 32.32
C VAL A 176 -18.41 6.04 32.33
N GLU A 177 -19.50 5.27 32.25
CA GLU A 177 -20.87 5.78 32.50
C GLU A 177 -21.08 6.32 33.93
N ILE A 178 -20.18 6.03 34.88
CA ILE A 178 -20.27 6.52 36.26
C ILE A 178 -19.63 7.92 36.34
N PRO A 179 -20.38 8.96 36.78
CA PRO A 179 -19.83 10.32 36.92
C PRO A 179 -18.54 10.37 37.74
N ASP A 180 -17.67 11.29 37.36
CA ASP A 180 -16.33 11.56 37.92
C ASP A 180 -15.25 10.50 37.58
N TYR A 181 -15.58 9.32 36.99
CA TYR A 181 -14.58 8.28 36.65
C TYR A 181 -14.14 8.28 35.18
N GLY A 182 -15.02 8.61 34.23
CA GLY A 182 -14.66 8.70 32.80
C GLY A 182 -13.58 9.76 32.52
N GLU A 183 -13.54 10.82 33.33
CA GLU A 183 -12.61 11.97 33.23
C GLU A 183 -11.19 11.67 33.77
N LEU A 184 -10.97 10.53 34.44
CA LEU A 184 -9.65 10.16 34.98
C LEU A 184 -8.68 9.82 33.85
N LYS A 185 -7.39 10.15 34.01
CA LYS A 185 -6.34 9.87 33.01
C LYS A 185 -5.34 8.84 33.53
N LEU A 186 -4.70 8.10 32.63
CA LEU A 186 -3.60 7.21 33.04
C LEU A 186 -2.40 7.99 33.58
N SER A 187 -2.18 9.22 33.11
CA SER A 187 -1.18 10.16 33.65
C SER A 187 -1.35 10.51 35.13
N ASP A 188 -2.55 10.36 35.73
CA ASP A 188 -2.77 10.51 37.18
C ASP A 188 -2.00 9.46 38.02
N LEU A 189 -1.56 8.35 37.41
CA LEU A 189 -0.64 7.37 38.03
C LEU A 189 0.78 7.92 38.23
N GLY A 190 1.17 8.96 37.49
CA GLY A 190 2.51 9.54 37.48
C GLY A 190 3.61 8.47 37.32
N GLY A 191 4.57 8.46 38.24
CA GLY A 191 5.70 7.50 38.27
C GLY A 191 5.34 6.02 38.55
N MET A 192 4.06 5.64 38.41
CA MET A 192 3.66 4.24 38.22
C MET A 192 3.54 3.83 36.75
N LEU A 193 3.41 4.77 35.80
CA LEU A 193 3.42 4.50 34.35
C LEU A 193 4.72 3.81 33.87
N ASP A 194 5.85 4.06 34.54
CA ASP A 194 7.13 3.38 34.34
C ASP A 194 7.07 1.84 34.40
N ARG A 195 5.98 1.27 34.93
CA ARG A 195 5.82 -0.16 35.19
C ARG A 195 4.97 -0.90 34.15
N PHE A 196 4.29 -0.17 33.28
CA PHE A 196 3.28 -0.71 32.38
C PHE A 196 3.74 -0.56 30.93
N GLY A 197 3.59 -1.64 30.16
CA GLY A 197 3.73 -1.62 28.71
C GLY A 197 2.50 -1.01 28.03
N ILE A 198 2.57 -0.86 26.71
CA ILE A 198 1.41 -0.47 25.90
C ILE A 198 0.51 -1.69 25.65
N ASP A 199 1.06 -2.90 25.71
CA ASP A 199 0.32 -4.18 25.68
C ASP A 199 -0.50 -4.45 26.95
N ASP A 200 -0.20 -3.79 28.07
CA ASP A 200 -1.06 -3.80 29.27
C ASP A 200 -2.43 -3.09 29.05
N ILE A 201 -2.61 -2.43 27.89
CA ILE A 201 -3.89 -1.89 27.42
C ILE A 201 -4.30 -2.62 26.12
N PRO A 202 -5.31 -3.50 26.15
CA PRO A 202 -5.72 -4.26 24.98
C PRO A 202 -6.01 -3.39 23.74
N ASN A 203 -5.37 -3.73 22.61
CA ASN A 203 -5.46 -3.05 21.31
C ASN A 203 -4.92 -1.59 21.25
N ALA A 204 -4.24 -1.08 22.29
CA ALA A 204 -3.71 0.29 22.25
C ALA A 204 -2.58 0.47 21.20
N ASP A 205 -1.79 -0.57 20.94
CA ASP A 205 -0.77 -0.57 19.88
C ASP A 205 -1.35 -0.47 18.46
N LEU A 206 -2.63 -0.86 18.30
CA LEU A 206 -3.43 -0.79 17.07
C LEU A 206 -4.26 0.52 16.96
N THR A 207 -4.20 1.40 17.96
CA THR A 207 -5.02 2.61 17.98
C THR A 207 -4.36 3.72 17.17
N ARG A 208 -5.11 4.28 16.21
CA ARG A 208 -4.61 5.30 15.27
C ARG A 208 -4.37 6.61 15.98
N PHE A 209 -3.29 7.31 15.64
CA PHE A 209 -3.02 8.61 16.25
C PHE A 209 -4.16 9.60 16.00
N ASP A 210 -4.78 9.61 14.81
CA ASP A 210 -5.96 10.45 14.49
C ASP A 210 -7.26 10.12 15.24
N SER A 211 -7.28 9.06 16.05
CA SER A 211 -8.38 8.74 16.98
C SER A 211 -8.13 9.21 18.42
N LEU A 212 -6.91 9.62 18.76
CA LEU A 212 -6.56 10.12 20.10
C LEU A 212 -6.83 11.62 20.20
N GLU A 213 -7.38 12.09 21.32
CA GLU A 213 -7.58 13.52 21.55
C GLU A 213 -6.25 14.26 21.57
N ASN A 214 -6.24 15.44 20.95
CA ASN A 214 -5.08 16.34 20.85
C ASN A 214 -3.84 15.72 20.17
N PHE A 215 -3.98 14.65 19.36
CA PHE A 215 -2.86 14.02 18.66
C PHE A 215 -1.96 15.00 17.89
N ALA A 216 -2.55 16.05 17.32
CA ALA A 216 -1.84 17.05 16.54
C ALA A 216 -0.88 17.92 17.36
N ASP A 217 -0.99 17.90 18.71
CA ASP A 217 -0.14 18.66 19.64
C ASP A 217 1.13 17.92 20.04
N ALA A 218 1.18 16.58 19.89
CA ALA A 218 2.33 15.76 20.26
C ALA A 218 3.55 16.03 19.36
N GLU A 219 4.73 16.17 19.95
CA GLU A 219 5.99 16.38 19.23
C GLU A 219 6.49 15.03 18.68
N ILE A 220 7.27 15.03 17.59
CA ILE A 220 7.67 13.78 16.91
C ILE A 220 8.49 12.87 17.84
N SER A 221 9.25 13.45 18.77
CA SER A 221 9.98 12.75 19.82
C SER A 221 9.10 12.10 20.91
N ASP A 222 7.86 12.54 21.08
CA ASP A 222 6.94 12.08 22.15
C ASP A 222 6.20 10.78 21.78
N ILE A 223 6.43 10.29 20.56
CA ILE A 223 5.79 9.10 20.00
C ILE A 223 6.89 8.06 19.74
N PRO A 224 6.91 6.92 20.47
CA PRO A 224 8.05 5.99 20.43
C PRO A 224 8.44 5.57 19.02
N GLY A 225 9.68 5.88 18.62
CA GLY A 225 10.27 5.48 17.34
C GLY A 225 9.74 6.20 16.10
N LEU A 226 8.86 7.21 16.22
CA LEU A 226 8.36 7.98 15.07
C LEU A 226 9.43 8.91 14.47
N ASP A 227 10.34 9.39 15.31
CA ASP A 227 11.54 10.16 14.92
C ASP A 227 12.52 9.32 14.07
N ALA A 228 12.66 8.05 14.43
CA ALA A 228 13.45 7.02 13.75
C ALA A 228 12.69 6.31 12.62
N LEU A 229 11.41 6.63 12.39
CA LEU A 229 10.67 6.11 11.26
C LEU A 229 11.29 6.67 9.97
N PRO A 230 11.78 5.83 9.04
CA PRO A 230 12.29 6.33 7.79
C PRO A 230 11.19 7.07 7.04
N PHE A 231 11.57 7.91 6.09
CA PHE A 231 10.68 8.38 5.06
C PHE A 231 10.34 7.24 4.07
N SER A 232 10.26 5.96 4.50
CA SER A 232 10.12 4.75 3.66
C SER A 232 8.82 3.89 3.66
N ALA A 233 7.88 3.71 4.61
CA ALA A 233 7.67 3.93 6.06
C ALA A 233 6.59 4.92 6.60
N PHE A 234 6.31 6.10 6.05
CA PHE A 234 5.18 6.97 6.49
C PHE A 234 3.87 6.76 5.65
N PRO A 235 2.69 7.32 6.03
CA PRO A 235 1.47 7.19 5.21
C PRO A 235 1.27 8.14 4.02
N ASN A 236 2.02 9.24 3.96
CA ASN A 236 2.29 10.04 2.75
C ASN A 236 3.83 10.28 2.67
N GLY A 237 4.68 9.27 2.86
CA GLY A 237 6.15 9.37 3.00
C GLY A 237 6.98 9.36 1.71
N ILE A 238 8.28 9.59 1.80
CA ILE A 238 9.06 10.15 0.67
C ILE A 238 9.84 9.10 -0.12
N GLY A 239 9.14 8.45 -1.05
CA GLY A 239 9.73 7.48 -1.99
C GLY A 239 10.38 8.14 -3.21
N SER A 240 11.36 7.46 -3.79
CA SER A 240 12.02 7.82 -5.04
C SER A 240 11.42 7.04 -6.22
N LEU A 241 10.79 7.78 -7.15
CA LEU A 241 10.44 7.33 -8.49
C LEU A 241 10.63 8.52 -9.43
N ASP A 242 11.51 8.38 -10.42
CA ASP A 242 11.72 9.29 -11.56
C ASP A 242 11.68 10.80 -11.28
N GLY A 243 12.11 11.21 -10.09
CA GLY A 243 12.34 12.61 -9.76
C GLY A 243 13.48 13.12 -10.65
N ILE A 244 13.14 13.88 -11.70
CA ILE A 244 14.12 14.23 -12.74
C ILE A 244 15.35 14.88 -12.10
N VAL A 245 16.48 14.21 -12.28
CA VAL A 245 17.79 14.69 -11.86
C VAL A 245 18.39 15.55 -12.94
N ALA A 246 19.00 16.65 -12.54
CA ALA A 246 19.84 17.47 -13.40
C ALA A 246 21.26 17.51 -12.85
N ARG A 247 22.22 17.76 -13.72
CA ARG A 247 23.58 18.11 -13.31
C ARG A 247 23.58 19.56 -12.87
N ILE A 248 24.22 19.89 -11.74
CA ILE A 248 24.62 21.28 -11.48
C ILE A 248 25.73 21.61 -12.46
N ASP A 249 25.47 22.43 -13.48
CA ASP A 249 26.49 22.79 -14.45
C ASP A 249 27.35 23.95 -13.97
N SER A 250 26.70 25.03 -13.53
CA SER A 250 27.36 26.27 -13.15
C SER A 250 26.69 26.90 -11.92
N ILE A 251 27.48 27.49 -11.04
CA ILE A 251 27.04 28.10 -9.77
C ILE A 251 27.26 29.61 -9.86
N TYR A 252 26.21 30.40 -9.59
CA TYR A 252 26.25 31.85 -9.77
C TYR A 252 25.81 32.61 -8.52
N SER A 253 26.62 33.59 -8.11
CA SER A 253 26.39 34.45 -6.95
C SER A 253 25.39 35.57 -7.26
N PRO A 254 24.99 36.39 -6.27
CA PRO A 254 24.07 37.51 -6.49
C PRO A 254 24.69 38.71 -7.25
N ALA A 255 25.65 38.47 -8.14
CA ALA A 255 26.31 39.47 -8.98
C ALA A 255 25.88 39.43 -10.46
N GLU A 256 25.36 38.31 -10.96
CA GLU A 256 25.15 38.07 -12.39
C GLU A 256 23.76 38.44 -12.93
N ASP A 257 23.69 39.12 -14.08
CA ASP A 257 22.51 39.80 -14.62
C ASP A 257 21.91 39.14 -15.89
N ARG A 258 21.34 37.93 -15.76
CA ARG A 258 20.31 37.32 -16.65
C ARG A 258 19.59 36.17 -15.94
N ARG A 259 18.31 36.33 -15.61
CA ARG A 259 17.57 35.37 -14.75
C ARG A 259 16.15 35.10 -15.27
N ASN A 260 16.09 34.55 -16.48
CA ASN A 260 14.86 34.42 -17.29
C ASN A 260 14.47 32.97 -17.62
N ASN A 261 15.37 31.99 -17.54
CA ASN A 261 15.09 30.58 -17.85
C ASN A 261 14.81 29.79 -16.56
N THR A 262 14.04 30.40 -15.65
CA THR A 262 13.89 29.96 -14.27
C THR A 262 12.96 28.76 -14.14
N ILE A 263 13.30 27.82 -13.27
CA ILE A 263 12.49 26.62 -12.96
C ILE A 263 12.02 26.53 -11.50
N SER A 264 12.29 27.58 -10.70
CA SER A 264 11.97 27.67 -9.27
C SER A 264 10.76 28.58 -9.01
N GLY A 265 9.94 28.23 -8.02
CA GLY A 265 8.80 29.04 -7.62
C GLY A 265 7.99 28.48 -6.45
N SER A 266 6.67 28.48 -6.59
CA SER A 266 5.70 27.99 -5.61
C SER A 266 4.40 27.55 -6.27
N LEU A 267 3.61 26.74 -5.55
CA LEU A 267 2.30 26.24 -6.00
C LEU A 267 1.30 27.36 -6.35
N GLN A 268 1.52 28.59 -5.86
CA GLN A 268 0.65 29.75 -6.14
C GLN A 268 1.20 30.70 -7.21
N ALA A 269 2.52 30.75 -7.41
CA ALA A 269 3.16 31.61 -8.40
C ALA A 269 3.54 30.87 -9.70
N GLY A 270 3.38 29.54 -9.73
CA GLY A 270 4.00 28.67 -10.71
C GLY A 270 5.51 28.56 -10.49
N PHE A 271 6.18 27.73 -11.29
CA PHE A 271 7.61 27.43 -11.14
C PHE A 271 8.47 27.95 -12.29
N SER A 272 8.08 29.10 -12.86
CA SER A 272 8.93 29.87 -13.78
C SER A 272 8.90 31.35 -13.43
N VAL A 273 9.11 31.67 -12.15
CA VAL A 273 9.08 33.05 -11.65
C VAL A 273 10.43 33.73 -11.89
N PRO A 274 10.53 34.69 -12.83
CA PRO A 274 11.79 35.39 -13.07
C PRO A 274 12.16 36.29 -11.89
N CYS A 275 13.44 36.33 -11.55
CA CYS A 275 13.96 37.25 -10.52
C CYS A 275 13.79 38.73 -10.95
N SER A 276 13.67 39.03 -12.25
CA SER A 276 13.38 40.37 -12.76
C SER A 276 11.87 40.59 -12.99
N GLY A 277 11.22 41.33 -12.09
CA GLY A 277 9.89 41.93 -12.34
C GLY A 277 8.68 41.00 -12.26
N GLY A 278 8.84 39.76 -11.75
CA GLY A 278 7.73 38.84 -11.45
C GLY A 278 7.52 38.65 -9.94
N GLY A 279 8.57 38.24 -9.22
CA GLY A 279 8.55 38.17 -7.76
C GLY A 279 8.49 39.56 -7.10
N ARG A 280 7.75 39.67 -6.00
CA ARG A 280 7.45 40.98 -5.36
C ARG A 280 8.62 41.52 -4.53
N LEU A 281 9.46 40.64 -3.98
CA LEU A 281 10.56 40.99 -3.09
C LEU A 281 11.78 40.12 -3.39
N VAL A 282 12.87 40.78 -3.78
CA VAL A 282 14.23 40.22 -3.88
C VAL A 282 15.09 40.94 -2.84
N ARG A 283 15.89 40.19 -2.07
CA ARG A 283 16.60 40.70 -0.88
C ARG A 283 18.11 40.45 -1.01
N PRO A 284 18.97 41.46 -1.25
CA PRO A 284 18.63 42.83 -1.64
C PRO A 284 18.09 42.89 -3.09
N PRO A 285 17.48 44.01 -3.50
CA PRO A 285 16.94 44.15 -4.86
C PRO A 285 17.95 43.82 -5.95
N ASP A 286 17.43 43.25 -7.04
CA ASP A 286 18.18 42.83 -8.24
C ASP A 286 19.27 41.76 -8.00
N LYS A 287 19.36 41.18 -6.79
CA LYS A 287 20.37 40.19 -6.41
C LYS A 287 19.76 38.84 -6.04
N CYS A 288 19.72 37.94 -7.01
CA CYS A 288 19.44 36.52 -6.80
C CYS A 288 20.68 35.69 -7.17
N ALA A 289 21.25 34.95 -6.20
CA ALA A 289 22.10 33.80 -6.56
C ALA A 289 21.24 32.69 -7.18
N TYR A 290 21.84 31.84 -8.00
CA TYR A 290 21.18 30.71 -8.62
C TYR A 290 22.19 29.60 -8.97
N ILE A 291 21.67 28.41 -9.21
CA ILE A 291 22.41 27.37 -9.93
C ILE A 291 21.84 27.24 -11.33
N GLU A 292 22.72 27.10 -12.30
CA GLU A 292 22.40 26.73 -13.68
C GLU A 292 22.59 25.23 -13.82
N MET A 293 21.64 24.57 -14.47
CA MET A 293 21.63 23.14 -14.68
C MET A 293 21.87 22.82 -16.14
N ASP A 294 22.35 21.61 -16.35
CA ASP A 294 22.40 20.94 -17.64
C ASP A 294 21.77 19.55 -17.49
N ASP A 295 21.51 18.91 -18.63
CA ASP A 295 21.18 17.49 -18.69
C ASP A 295 22.44 16.61 -18.47
N LEU A 296 22.52 15.47 -19.16
CA LEU A 296 23.55 14.45 -18.97
C LEU A 296 24.43 14.23 -20.22
N GLU A 297 24.42 15.15 -21.19
CA GLU A 297 25.26 15.08 -22.40
C GLU A 297 26.76 14.99 -22.08
N ASP A 298 27.32 15.94 -21.33
CA ASP A 298 28.76 15.96 -20.99
C ASP A 298 29.20 14.85 -20.01
N VAL A 299 28.25 14.09 -19.42
CA VAL A 299 28.55 12.87 -18.63
C VAL A 299 28.32 11.56 -19.41
N GLY A 300 28.21 11.66 -20.75
CA GLY A 300 28.30 10.51 -21.65
C GLY A 300 26.97 9.88 -22.07
N ARG A 301 25.86 10.62 -22.01
CA ARG A 301 24.56 10.22 -22.59
C ARG A 301 24.17 11.20 -23.69
N GLU A 302 24.16 10.81 -24.97
CA GLU A 302 23.72 11.67 -26.08
C GLU A 302 22.19 11.94 -26.01
N VAL A 303 21.75 12.81 -25.10
CA VAL A 303 20.34 13.06 -24.72
C VAL A 303 20.11 14.54 -24.38
N GLN A 304 20.19 15.41 -25.38
CA GLN A 304 19.80 16.82 -25.26
C GLN A 304 18.36 16.95 -24.75
N GLY A 305 18.19 17.54 -23.56
CA GLY A 305 16.96 17.52 -22.77
C GLY A 305 16.49 18.90 -22.31
N ASP A 306 15.40 18.90 -21.54
CA ASP A 306 14.74 20.14 -21.09
C ASP A 306 15.50 20.92 -20.00
N PHE A 307 16.69 20.46 -19.57
CA PHE A 307 17.43 21.02 -18.44
C PHE A 307 18.60 21.96 -18.83
N GLU A 308 19.11 21.87 -20.05
CA GLU A 308 20.14 22.78 -20.60
C GLU A 308 19.77 24.27 -20.36
N GLY A 309 20.71 24.98 -19.74
CA GLY A 309 20.63 26.39 -19.35
C GLY A 309 19.48 26.75 -18.39
N LYS A 310 18.87 25.79 -17.67
CA LYS A 310 17.79 26.06 -16.72
C LYS A 310 18.32 26.63 -15.41
N GLN A 311 17.56 27.53 -14.78
CA GLN A 311 18.04 28.32 -13.64
C GLN A 311 17.17 28.07 -12.39
N TRP A 312 17.76 27.51 -11.32
CA TRP A 312 17.09 27.36 -10.02
C TRP A 312 17.55 28.50 -9.10
N ILE A 313 16.65 29.46 -8.87
CA ILE A 313 16.92 30.65 -8.08
C ILE A 313 16.99 30.31 -6.58
N SER A 314 17.91 30.95 -5.85
CA SER A 314 18.00 30.82 -4.39
C SER A 314 16.78 31.42 -3.68
N GLY A 315 16.12 30.61 -2.86
CA GLY A 315 14.99 31.02 -2.00
C GLY A 315 15.39 31.89 -0.83
N LYS A 316 16.67 31.89 -0.43
CA LYS A 316 17.21 32.83 0.57
C LYS A 316 17.06 34.29 0.10
N TYR A 317 17.20 34.53 -1.21
CA TYR A 317 17.25 35.86 -1.80
C TYR A 317 15.97 36.28 -2.54
N HIS A 318 15.04 35.36 -2.82
CA HIS A 318 13.84 35.61 -3.61
C HIS A 318 12.61 34.92 -3.02
N GLU A 319 11.56 35.71 -2.73
CA GLU A 319 10.28 35.20 -2.21
C GLU A 319 9.12 35.37 -3.20
N VAL A 320 8.26 34.36 -3.22
CA VAL A 320 7.14 34.17 -4.15
C VAL A 320 5.83 33.96 -3.37
N GLU A 321 4.68 34.16 -3.99
CA GLU A 321 3.40 33.99 -3.27
C GLU A 321 3.19 32.54 -2.83
N GLY A 322 2.63 32.33 -1.64
CA GLY A 322 2.46 31.01 -1.04
C GLY A 322 1.31 30.95 -0.03
N GLY A 323 1.00 29.74 0.44
CA GLY A 323 -0.13 29.45 1.34
C GLY A 323 -1.51 29.68 0.72
N PHE A 324 -2.57 29.34 1.44
CA PHE A 324 -3.97 29.68 1.08
C PHE A 324 -4.90 29.68 2.30
N GLY A 325 -6.05 30.33 2.15
CA GLY A 325 -7.01 30.54 3.24
C GLY A 325 -6.46 31.43 4.37
N SER A 326 -7.12 31.39 5.52
CA SER A 326 -6.76 32.04 6.78
C SER A 326 -5.29 31.89 7.21
N LEU A 327 -4.70 30.69 7.08
CA LEU A 327 -3.30 30.43 7.45
C LEU A 327 -2.29 31.06 6.48
N ARG A 328 -2.71 31.50 5.29
CA ARG A 328 -1.83 32.20 4.33
C ARG A 328 -1.11 33.39 4.95
N THR A 329 -1.81 34.16 5.78
CA THR A 329 -1.32 35.39 6.40
C THR A 329 -0.58 35.19 7.71
N MET A 330 -0.28 33.94 8.09
CA MET A 330 0.52 33.64 9.27
C MET A 330 1.94 34.24 9.15
N PRO A 331 2.49 34.85 10.21
CA PRO A 331 3.87 35.32 10.21
C PRO A 331 4.87 34.18 9.94
N SER A 332 5.99 34.50 9.30
CA SER A 332 7.09 33.55 9.09
C SER A 332 8.11 33.69 10.22
N PRO A 333 8.35 32.63 11.04
CA PRO A 333 9.42 32.62 12.04
C PRO A 333 10.81 32.83 11.42
N ILE A 334 11.00 32.32 10.20
CA ILE A 334 12.25 32.43 9.41
C ILE A 334 12.32 33.67 8.50
N GLY A 335 11.45 34.68 8.71
CA GLY A 335 11.66 36.05 8.21
C GLY A 335 11.08 36.41 6.83
N TYR A 336 10.24 35.57 6.24
CA TYR A 336 9.51 35.88 4.99
C TYR A 336 8.26 36.74 5.22
N SER A 337 7.75 37.40 4.17
CA SER A 337 6.53 38.21 4.30
C SER A 337 5.30 37.32 4.46
N PRO A 338 4.27 37.74 5.23
CA PRO A 338 3.00 37.01 5.30
C PRO A 338 2.39 36.77 3.91
N GLY A 339 2.04 35.53 3.59
CA GLY A 339 1.55 35.12 2.27
C GLY A 339 2.63 34.92 1.19
N TYR A 340 3.92 34.95 1.56
CA TYR A 340 5.08 34.71 0.69
C TYR A 340 6.03 33.67 1.30
N GLU A 341 6.69 32.89 0.45
CA GLU A 341 7.61 31.80 0.79
C GLU A 341 8.89 31.85 -0.07
N PRO A 342 10.00 31.24 0.38
CA PRO A 342 11.19 31.07 -0.47
C PRO A 342 10.83 30.41 -1.81
N THR A 343 11.42 30.90 -2.90
CA THR A 343 11.36 30.20 -4.19
C THR A 343 12.12 28.86 -4.12
N GLY A 344 11.61 27.82 -4.77
CA GLY A 344 12.20 26.48 -4.72
C GLY A 344 11.44 25.46 -5.57
N ARG A 345 11.48 24.18 -5.17
CA ARG A 345 10.94 23.02 -5.91
C ARG A 345 10.27 22.02 -4.96
N HIS A 346 9.41 21.16 -5.50
CA HIS A 346 8.75 20.07 -4.78
C HIS A 346 9.07 18.70 -5.39
N PRO A 347 10.36 18.28 -5.50
CA PRO A 347 10.74 17.00 -6.12
C PRO A 347 10.20 15.77 -5.38
N PHE A 348 9.63 15.96 -4.20
CA PHE A 348 9.13 14.95 -3.28
C PHE A 348 7.67 15.23 -2.84
N GLY A 349 6.91 15.91 -3.70
CA GLY A 349 5.53 16.27 -3.40
C GLY A 349 5.39 17.35 -2.31
N ASN A 350 4.36 17.21 -1.48
CA ASN A 350 3.90 18.28 -0.60
C ASN A 350 4.52 18.29 0.82
N ALA A 351 5.29 17.28 1.21
CA ALA A 351 5.87 17.15 2.55
C ALA A 351 6.72 18.37 2.95
N PHE A 352 7.57 18.84 2.04
CA PHE A 352 8.36 20.05 2.19
C PHE A 352 8.72 20.63 0.81
N LYS A 353 9.23 21.86 0.81
CA LYS A 353 9.89 22.47 -0.35
C LYS A 353 11.40 22.25 -0.24
N VAL A 354 12.04 21.83 -1.33
CA VAL A 354 13.50 21.88 -1.48
C VAL A 354 13.89 23.27 -1.97
N VAL A 355 14.80 23.93 -1.26
CA VAL A 355 15.21 25.32 -1.50
C VAL A 355 16.72 25.40 -1.66
N VAL A 356 17.19 25.89 -2.82
CA VAL A 356 18.57 26.39 -2.97
C VAL A 356 18.77 27.55 -2.01
N TRP A 357 19.72 27.44 -1.09
CA TRP A 357 19.91 28.41 -0.01
C TRP A 357 21.11 29.31 -0.28
N GLU A 358 22.33 28.78 -0.18
CA GLU A 358 23.58 29.51 -0.37
C GLU A 358 24.42 28.88 -1.49
N PRO A 359 24.46 29.46 -2.71
CA PRO A 359 25.44 29.14 -3.74
C PRO A 359 26.72 29.98 -3.58
N ASP A 360 27.90 29.36 -3.71
CA ASP A 360 29.22 29.98 -3.56
C ASP A 360 30.14 29.70 -4.76
N GLU A 361 30.29 30.70 -5.64
CA GLU A 361 31.23 30.76 -6.77
C GLU A 361 32.71 30.54 -6.39
N THR A 362 33.08 30.67 -5.11
CA THR A 362 34.49 30.55 -4.69
C THR A 362 34.88 29.16 -4.21
N THR A 363 33.90 28.28 -4.00
CA THR A 363 34.10 26.88 -3.59
C THR A 363 33.41 25.88 -4.51
N ASP A 364 32.75 26.34 -5.59
CA ASP A 364 31.95 25.54 -6.52
C ASP A 364 30.90 24.68 -5.80
N ALA A 365 30.31 25.22 -4.73
CA ALA A 365 29.40 24.53 -3.83
C ALA A 365 28.07 25.28 -3.62
N VAL A 366 27.02 24.55 -3.28
CA VAL A 366 25.69 25.07 -2.96
C VAL A 366 25.07 24.31 -1.79
N SER A 367 24.50 25.03 -0.83
CA SER A 367 23.71 24.45 0.27
C SER A 367 22.21 24.47 -0.05
N PHE A 368 21.52 23.41 0.36
CA PHE A 368 20.06 23.32 0.28
C PHE A 368 19.42 23.37 1.68
N LYS A 369 18.13 23.68 1.70
CA LYS A 369 17.25 23.53 2.87
C LYS A 369 15.95 22.83 2.49
N LEU A 370 15.36 22.14 3.47
CA LEU A 370 13.96 21.75 3.43
C LEU A 370 13.15 22.81 4.18
N THR A 371 12.12 23.36 3.57
CA THR A 371 11.19 24.29 4.26
C THR A 371 9.79 23.71 4.31
N PHE A 372 9.14 23.83 5.46
CA PHE A 372 7.86 23.17 5.75
C PHE A 372 6.70 24.18 5.77
N ARG A 373 5.51 23.65 5.47
CA ARG A 373 4.19 24.23 5.77
C ARG A 373 3.42 23.24 6.64
N TRP A 374 2.27 23.67 7.15
CA TRP A 374 1.21 22.75 7.55
C TRP A 374 -0.15 23.24 7.04
N CYS A 375 -1.17 22.40 7.18
CA CYS A 375 -2.53 22.67 6.74
C CYS A 375 -3.53 22.32 7.83
N ALA A 376 -4.60 23.10 7.91
CA ALA A 376 -5.77 22.81 8.72
C ALA A 376 -7.02 22.69 7.83
N THR A 377 -8.08 22.08 8.34
CA THR A 377 -9.39 22.08 7.69
C THR A 377 -10.42 22.60 8.68
N ASN A 378 -11.03 23.75 8.39
CA ASN A 378 -12.07 24.34 9.22
C ASN A 378 -13.45 24.30 8.53
N PRO A 379 -14.58 24.24 9.26
CA PRO A 379 -15.91 24.05 8.65
C PRO A 379 -16.45 25.22 7.81
N VAL A 380 -15.76 26.37 7.75
CA VAL A 380 -16.27 27.62 7.15
C VAL A 380 -15.56 27.97 5.85
N GLU A 381 -14.24 27.79 5.82
CA GLU A 381 -13.36 28.06 4.68
C GLU A 381 -12.93 26.76 3.96
N GLY A 382 -13.08 25.61 4.62
CA GLY A 382 -12.52 24.34 4.18
C GLY A 382 -11.04 24.25 4.54
N ARG A 383 -10.23 23.76 3.60
CA ARG A 383 -8.79 23.57 3.80
C ARG A 383 -8.02 24.88 3.65
N THR A 384 -7.12 25.13 4.59
CA THR A 384 -6.31 26.35 4.74
C THR A 384 -4.87 25.92 5.06
N CYS A 385 -3.86 26.61 4.55
CA CYS A 385 -2.45 26.20 4.69
C CYS A 385 -1.51 27.40 4.82
N THR A 386 -0.48 27.26 5.65
CA THR A 386 0.63 28.21 5.69
C THR A 386 1.43 28.15 4.39
N PRO A 387 2.20 29.20 4.03
CA PRO A 387 3.25 29.08 3.03
C PRO A 387 4.37 28.14 3.51
N TYR A 388 5.24 27.67 2.61
CA TYR A 388 6.45 26.87 2.94
C TYR A 388 7.56 27.74 3.57
N ASN A 389 7.20 28.46 4.63
CA ASN A 389 7.97 29.54 5.25
C ASN A 389 7.94 29.49 6.79
N GLN A 390 7.53 28.37 7.38
CA GLN A 390 7.39 28.25 8.84
C GLN A 390 8.67 27.72 9.49
N PHE A 391 9.17 26.58 8.99
CA PHE A 391 10.42 25.94 9.41
C PHE A 391 11.41 25.87 8.24
N ALA A 392 12.72 25.88 8.53
CA ALA A 392 13.79 25.72 7.52
C ALA A 392 15.02 24.99 8.09
N VAL A 393 15.07 23.67 7.91
CA VAL A 393 16.19 22.82 8.35
C VAL A 393 17.32 22.82 7.30
N PRO A 394 18.59 22.72 7.70
CA PRO A 394 19.68 22.37 6.79
C PRO A 394 19.40 21.04 6.08
N PHE A 395 19.66 21.01 4.77
CA PHE A 395 19.68 19.80 3.98
C PHE A 395 21.11 19.59 3.43
N VAL A 396 21.30 18.63 2.52
CA VAL A 396 22.62 18.37 1.94
C VAL A 396 23.20 19.60 1.23
N SER A 397 24.52 19.69 1.21
CA SER A 397 25.24 20.57 0.29
C SER A 397 25.79 19.75 -0.87
N GLN A 398 25.83 20.33 -2.06
CA GLN A 398 26.26 19.69 -3.30
C GLN A 398 27.22 20.62 -4.05
N SER A 399 27.93 20.08 -5.05
CA SER A 399 28.94 20.83 -5.82
C SER A 399 28.61 20.87 -7.30
N ILE A 400 29.38 21.66 -8.05
CA ILE A 400 29.37 21.61 -9.51
C ILE A 400 29.62 20.16 -10.01
N ASN A 401 28.91 19.75 -11.05
CA ASN A 401 28.76 18.37 -11.55
C ASN A 401 28.01 17.36 -10.65
N SER A 402 27.55 17.73 -9.46
CA SER A 402 26.65 16.86 -8.67
C SER A 402 25.29 16.68 -9.35
N LEU A 403 24.65 15.53 -9.10
CA LEU A 403 23.23 15.32 -9.42
C LEU A 403 22.35 15.91 -8.32
N VAL A 404 21.29 16.61 -8.70
CA VAL A 404 20.28 17.15 -7.78
C VAL A 404 18.87 16.72 -8.17
N TYR A 405 18.06 16.36 -7.17
CA TYR A 405 16.63 16.12 -7.33
C TYR A 405 15.90 17.42 -7.66
N VAL A 406 15.50 17.57 -8.93
CA VAL A 406 14.77 18.76 -9.39
C VAL A 406 13.27 18.45 -9.54
N GLY A 407 12.93 17.24 -10.00
CA GLY A 407 11.55 16.83 -10.29
C GLY A 407 11.04 17.36 -11.66
N ALA A 408 9.76 17.15 -11.95
CA ALA A 408 9.13 17.52 -13.22
C ALA A 408 9.30 19.01 -13.63
N LEU A 409 9.45 19.29 -14.93
CA LEU A 409 9.42 20.65 -15.50
C LEU A 409 8.03 21.03 -16.05
N ASP A 410 6.97 20.52 -15.42
CA ASP A 410 5.57 20.73 -15.83
C ASP A 410 5.02 22.15 -15.55
N GLY A 411 5.78 22.98 -14.83
CA GLY A 411 5.38 24.31 -14.38
C GLY A 411 4.72 24.35 -13.01
N GLU A 412 4.36 23.18 -12.47
CA GLU A 412 3.72 22.92 -11.17
C GLU A 412 4.75 22.45 -10.12
N GLY A 413 6.01 22.24 -10.55
CA GLY A 413 7.19 22.54 -9.74
C GLY A 413 8.00 21.37 -9.22
N GLY A 414 7.84 20.20 -9.85
CA GLY A 414 8.22 18.94 -9.25
C GLY A 414 7.07 18.26 -8.52
N GLN A 415 5.96 18.97 -8.24
CA GLN A 415 4.70 18.23 -8.14
C GLN A 415 4.52 17.43 -9.42
N SER A 416 4.07 16.19 -9.27
CA SER A 416 3.45 15.49 -10.38
C SER A 416 2.05 16.06 -10.60
N THR A 417 1.89 17.02 -11.53
CA THR A 417 0.67 16.99 -12.38
C THR A 417 0.82 16.00 -13.53
N ALA A 418 1.99 15.36 -13.65
CA ALA A 418 2.24 14.28 -14.57
C ALA A 418 1.18 13.17 -14.41
N PRO A 419 0.45 12.80 -15.49
CA PRO A 419 -0.51 11.71 -15.42
C PRO A 419 0.26 10.39 -15.18
N PRO A 420 0.00 9.60 -14.12
CA PRO A 420 -0.98 9.88 -13.03
C PRO A 420 -0.53 9.66 -11.55
N GLY A 421 0.39 10.44 -10.94
CA GLY A 421 0.54 10.51 -9.45
C GLY A 421 1.97 10.36 -8.86
N ALA A 422 2.12 9.97 -7.58
CA ALA A 422 3.40 9.83 -6.83
C ALA A 422 4.38 11.05 -6.81
N SER A 423 5.32 11.16 -5.87
CA SER A 423 5.32 10.66 -4.48
C SER A 423 4.75 11.78 -3.56
N SER A 424 4.18 11.50 -2.39
CA SER A 424 4.67 10.68 -1.29
C SER A 424 3.62 9.64 -0.79
N TYR A 425 4.06 8.44 -0.38
CA TYR A 425 3.35 7.14 -0.39
C TYR A 425 2.76 6.69 0.97
N GLY A 426 1.94 5.62 0.98
CA GLY A 426 1.81 4.73 2.14
C GLY A 426 0.42 4.63 2.76
N GLY A 427 0.38 4.23 4.02
CA GLY A 427 -0.88 4.13 4.77
C GLY A 427 -1.56 2.78 4.59
N THR A 428 -0.82 1.73 4.95
CA THR A 428 -1.33 0.54 5.65
C THR A 428 -2.86 0.50 5.86
N SER A 429 -3.53 -0.40 5.13
CA SER A 429 -4.96 -0.64 5.29
C SER A 429 -5.29 -1.16 6.69
N PHE A 430 -6.04 -0.36 7.46
CA PHE A 430 -6.75 -0.84 8.64
C PHE A 430 -8.07 -1.48 8.23
N GLY A 431 -8.02 -2.78 7.93
CA GLY A 431 -9.20 -3.64 8.01
C GLY A 431 -9.61 -3.78 9.47
N ASN A 432 -10.89 -3.56 9.77
CA ASN A 432 -11.45 -3.82 11.11
C ASN A 432 -11.26 -5.30 11.49
N PRO A 433 -11.00 -5.62 12.77
CA PRO A 433 -10.46 -6.92 13.16
C PRO A 433 -11.45 -8.07 12.96
N THR A 434 -10.98 -9.14 12.32
CA THR A 434 -11.47 -10.50 12.61
C THR A 434 -10.29 -11.35 13.05
N LEU A 435 -10.38 -11.90 14.26
CA LEU A 435 -9.29 -12.59 14.95
C LEU A 435 -8.92 -13.91 14.24
N SER A 436 -7.62 -14.15 14.04
CA SER A 436 -6.89 -15.31 14.61
C SER A 436 -5.63 -15.71 13.82
N GLY A 437 -4.52 -15.89 14.54
CA GLY A 437 -3.58 -16.98 14.28
C GLY A 437 -2.37 -16.70 13.37
N ASN A 438 -1.19 -17.10 13.85
CA ASN A 438 0.05 -17.08 13.06
C ASN A 438 0.02 -18.10 11.90
N GLY A 439 0.33 -17.64 10.69
CA GLY A 439 0.49 -18.46 9.48
C GLY A 439 -0.16 -17.78 8.28
N GLY A 440 0.64 -17.27 7.34
CA GLY A 440 0.19 -16.31 6.31
C GLY A 440 -1.06 -16.74 5.53
N ILE A 441 -2.09 -15.90 5.57
CA ILE A 441 -3.38 -16.09 4.87
C ILE A 441 -3.46 -15.11 3.70
N CYS A 442 -3.73 -15.62 2.50
CA CYS A 442 -3.90 -14.81 1.29
C CYS A 442 -5.31 -14.18 1.29
N THR A 443 -5.48 -13.02 1.95
CA THR A 443 -6.78 -12.32 2.04
C THR A 443 -7.05 -11.47 0.79
N GLY A 444 -7.81 -12.03 -0.16
CA GLY A 444 -8.28 -11.32 -1.35
C GLY A 444 -9.08 -12.20 -2.31
N GLN A 445 -9.72 -11.59 -3.31
CA GLN A 445 -10.27 -12.34 -4.44
C GLN A 445 -9.13 -12.97 -5.26
N THR A 446 -9.36 -14.17 -5.81
CA THR A 446 -8.34 -14.89 -6.58
C THR A 446 -8.88 -15.60 -7.82
N ILE A 447 -8.14 -15.46 -8.92
CA ILE A 447 -8.25 -16.29 -10.14
C ILE A 447 -6.94 -17.08 -10.27
N ASP A 448 -7.02 -18.41 -10.22
CA ASP A 448 -5.89 -19.35 -10.38
C ASP A 448 -4.62 -19.01 -9.57
N GLY A 449 -4.80 -18.56 -8.33
CA GLY A 449 -3.71 -18.18 -7.42
C GLY A 449 -3.17 -16.76 -7.63
N ILE A 450 -3.61 -16.03 -8.66
CA ILE A 450 -3.37 -14.59 -8.76
C ILE A 450 -4.38 -13.86 -7.87
N ASN A 451 -3.86 -13.06 -6.92
CA ASN A 451 -4.65 -12.16 -6.09
C ASN A 451 -5.15 -10.98 -6.95
N LEU A 452 -6.47 -10.88 -7.14
CA LEU A 452 -7.09 -9.81 -7.92
C LEU A 452 -6.98 -8.45 -7.24
N ASP A 453 -6.98 -8.39 -5.91
CA ASP A 453 -6.85 -7.12 -5.19
C ASP A 453 -5.43 -6.57 -5.36
N ALA A 454 -4.41 -7.42 -5.25
CA ALA A 454 -3.02 -7.04 -5.54
C ALA A 454 -2.77 -6.78 -7.04
N LEU A 455 -3.52 -7.40 -7.96
CA LEU A 455 -3.49 -7.04 -9.38
C LEU A 455 -4.19 -5.69 -9.63
N GLY A 456 -5.28 -5.41 -8.92
CA GLY A 456 -5.97 -4.12 -8.93
C GLY A 456 -5.10 -3.00 -8.37
N ASP A 457 -4.39 -3.25 -7.28
CA ASP A 457 -3.40 -2.33 -6.72
C ASP A 457 -2.18 -2.17 -7.61
N SER A 458 -1.73 -3.23 -8.29
CA SER A 458 -0.68 -3.14 -9.31
C SER A 458 -1.11 -2.31 -10.52
N LEU A 459 -2.31 -2.51 -11.08
CA LEU A 459 -2.80 -1.74 -12.23
C LEU A 459 -3.13 -0.29 -11.82
N ALA A 460 -3.67 -0.08 -10.62
CA ALA A 460 -3.84 1.25 -10.03
C ALA A 460 -2.49 1.91 -9.70
N ALA A 461 -1.39 1.17 -9.47
CA ALA A 461 -0.04 1.71 -9.34
C ALA A 461 0.55 2.23 -10.66
N ILE A 462 -0.01 1.87 -11.82
CA ILE A 462 0.46 2.33 -13.13
C ILE A 462 -0.51 3.35 -13.75
N GLU A 463 -1.82 3.14 -13.62
CA GLU A 463 -2.85 4.00 -14.18
C GLU A 463 -3.35 5.09 -13.22
N SER A 464 -3.08 4.96 -11.91
CA SER A 464 -3.41 5.99 -10.92
C SER A 464 -2.24 6.33 -9.97
N ARG A 465 -1.01 5.85 -10.30
CA ARG A 465 0.21 5.85 -9.47
C ARG A 465 -0.08 5.80 -7.97
N GLY A 466 -0.82 4.77 -7.57
CA GLY A 466 -1.11 4.44 -6.17
C GLY A 466 -2.23 5.24 -5.50
N SER A 467 -2.87 6.19 -6.20
CA SER A 467 -3.89 7.05 -5.58
C SER A 467 -5.22 6.37 -5.28
N GLY A 468 -5.50 5.20 -5.88
CA GLY A 468 -6.71 4.40 -5.62
C GLY A 468 -8.02 5.11 -6.00
N ASN A 469 -7.96 6.24 -6.69
CA ASN A 469 -9.03 7.24 -6.62
C ASN A 469 -10.21 6.93 -7.54
N TYR A 470 -11.25 6.31 -6.97
CA TYR A 470 -12.54 6.05 -7.62
C TYR A 470 -13.23 7.28 -8.25
N GLN A 471 -12.85 8.52 -7.93
CA GLN A 471 -13.39 9.73 -8.54
C GLN A 471 -12.51 10.31 -9.67
N ALA A 472 -11.41 9.66 -10.03
CA ALA A 472 -10.46 10.16 -11.03
C ALA A 472 -11.08 10.35 -12.42
N VAL A 473 -10.60 11.38 -13.15
CA VAL A 473 -11.09 11.76 -14.49
C VAL A 473 -9.91 11.99 -15.42
N GLY A 474 -9.49 10.92 -16.10
CA GLY A 474 -8.31 10.86 -16.94
C GLY A 474 -8.48 11.38 -18.36
N VAL A 475 -7.60 10.91 -19.23
CA VAL A 475 -7.48 11.33 -20.65
C VAL A 475 -8.72 10.91 -21.44
N HIS A 476 -9.13 11.76 -22.39
CA HIS A 476 -10.13 11.41 -23.40
C HIS A 476 -9.42 11.12 -24.72
N THR A 477 -9.71 9.96 -25.30
CA THR A 477 -9.11 9.48 -26.55
C THR A 477 -10.20 9.14 -27.56
N CYS A 478 -9.95 9.37 -28.84
CA CYS A 478 -10.82 8.87 -29.90
C CYS A 478 -10.04 8.44 -31.16
N PRO A 479 -9.35 7.28 -31.12
CA PRO A 479 -8.69 6.70 -32.29
C PRO A 479 -9.67 5.99 -33.25
N SER A 480 -10.82 5.53 -32.74
CA SER A 480 -11.84 4.80 -33.49
C SER A 480 -13.21 4.81 -32.79
N VAL A 481 -13.20 4.64 -31.46
CA VAL A 481 -14.32 4.88 -30.55
C VAL A 481 -13.88 5.97 -29.56
N CYS A 482 -14.76 6.93 -29.25
CA CYS A 482 -14.44 8.01 -28.34
C CYS A 482 -14.77 7.63 -26.88
N GLY A 483 -13.89 7.92 -25.94
CA GLY A 483 -14.12 7.66 -24.52
C GLY A 483 -13.11 8.32 -23.61
N ARG A 484 -13.36 8.29 -22.30
CA ARG A 484 -12.47 8.86 -21.27
C ARG A 484 -12.17 7.84 -20.19
N ALA A 485 -10.96 7.85 -19.66
CA ALA A 485 -10.57 7.07 -18.49
C ALA A 485 -11.26 7.60 -17.22
N LEU A 486 -11.85 6.72 -16.41
CA LEU A 486 -12.52 7.06 -15.15
C LEU A 486 -12.09 6.16 -14.00
N GLY A 487 -12.00 6.73 -12.80
CA GLY A 487 -11.97 5.97 -11.56
C GLY A 487 -10.65 5.28 -11.20
N ARG A 488 -10.69 4.38 -10.21
CA ARG A 488 -9.49 3.75 -9.59
C ARG A 488 -8.59 3.09 -10.63
N TYR A 489 -9.21 2.34 -11.54
CA TYR A 489 -8.54 1.56 -12.58
C TYR A 489 -8.46 2.29 -13.94
N GLN A 490 -8.81 3.58 -14.01
CA GLN A 490 -8.88 4.38 -15.25
C GLN A 490 -9.73 3.76 -16.38
N MET A 491 -10.75 2.97 -16.04
CA MET A 491 -11.58 2.27 -17.01
C MET A 491 -12.15 3.22 -18.07
N MET A 492 -11.90 2.92 -19.34
CA MET A 492 -12.34 3.76 -20.46
C MET A 492 -13.86 3.67 -20.63
N THR A 493 -14.54 4.81 -20.77
CA THR A 493 -16.02 4.87 -20.87
C THR A 493 -16.62 4.13 -22.07
N TYR A 494 -15.83 3.61 -23.01
CA TYR A 494 -16.31 2.76 -24.11
C TYR A 494 -16.29 1.25 -23.80
N LEU A 495 -15.69 0.82 -22.68
CA LEU A 495 -15.64 -0.59 -22.29
C LEU A 495 -17.06 -1.15 -22.07
N PRO A 496 -17.33 -2.43 -22.41
CA PRO A 496 -18.66 -3.02 -22.30
C PRO A 496 -19.26 -2.91 -20.90
N GLU A 497 -18.46 -3.13 -19.86
CA GLU A 497 -18.92 -3.07 -18.47
C GLU A 497 -19.23 -1.63 -18.01
N VAL A 498 -18.40 -0.66 -18.38
CA VAL A 498 -18.72 0.75 -18.07
C VAL A 498 -19.99 1.18 -18.82
N GLN A 499 -20.15 0.77 -20.08
CA GLN A 499 -21.36 1.05 -20.87
C GLN A 499 -22.62 0.35 -20.34
N SER A 500 -22.52 -0.90 -19.85
CA SER A 500 -23.66 -1.66 -19.34
C SER A 500 -24.11 -1.11 -17.99
N ARG A 501 -23.17 -0.93 -17.05
CA ARG A 501 -23.42 -0.58 -15.64
C ARG A 501 -23.80 0.89 -15.48
N VAL A 502 -23.01 1.81 -16.04
CA VAL A 502 -23.38 3.25 -16.06
C VAL A 502 -24.61 3.48 -16.95
N GLY A 503 -24.71 2.76 -18.07
CA GLY A 503 -25.86 2.85 -18.99
C GLY A 503 -27.17 2.28 -18.44
N ALA A 504 -27.17 1.60 -17.28
CA ALA A 504 -28.37 1.22 -16.54
C ALA A 504 -28.88 2.34 -15.62
N GLN A 505 -28.02 3.28 -15.22
CA GLN A 505 -28.39 4.33 -14.26
C GLN A 505 -29.32 5.42 -14.87
N PRO A 506 -30.21 6.04 -14.05
CA PRO A 506 -31.05 7.16 -14.48
C PRO A 506 -30.23 8.36 -14.98
N GLY A 507 -30.19 8.54 -16.31
CA GLY A 507 -29.40 9.60 -16.97
C GLY A 507 -27.99 9.18 -17.42
N GLY A 508 -27.48 8.03 -16.98
CA GLY A 508 -26.11 7.59 -17.25
C GLY A 508 -25.76 7.48 -18.74
N ARG A 509 -26.71 7.06 -19.60
CA ARG A 509 -26.52 7.06 -21.07
C ARG A 509 -26.32 8.46 -21.67
N GLN A 510 -26.99 9.47 -21.11
CA GLN A 510 -26.83 10.86 -21.56
C GLN A 510 -25.51 11.45 -21.05
N TRP A 511 -25.07 11.01 -19.87
CA TRP A 511 -23.77 11.36 -19.29
C TRP A 511 -22.62 10.75 -20.09
N LEU A 512 -22.65 9.43 -20.37
CA LEU A 512 -21.70 8.74 -21.25
C LEU A 512 -21.60 9.41 -22.62
N SER A 513 -22.72 9.73 -23.27
CA SER A 513 -22.71 10.40 -24.59
C SER A 513 -22.14 11.83 -24.56
N ARG A 514 -22.23 12.56 -23.43
CA ARG A 514 -21.48 13.81 -23.26
C ARG A 514 -19.96 13.54 -23.25
N ILE A 515 -19.52 12.52 -22.51
CA ILE A 515 -18.11 12.15 -22.36
C ILE A 515 -17.51 11.64 -23.69
N GLU A 516 -18.27 10.85 -24.45
CA GLU A 516 -17.98 10.45 -25.82
C GLU A 516 -17.72 11.68 -26.73
N ASN A 517 -18.49 12.75 -26.55
CA ASN A 517 -18.32 14.03 -27.24
C ASN A 517 -17.27 14.96 -26.56
N GLY A 518 -16.30 14.39 -25.85
CA GLY A 518 -15.14 15.08 -25.27
C GLY A 518 -15.36 15.72 -23.90
N TYR A 519 -16.58 15.70 -23.35
CA TYR A 519 -16.86 16.31 -22.04
C TYR A 519 -15.93 15.75 -20.94
N ARG A 520 -15.54 16.62 -20.00
CA ARG A 520 -14.84 16.22 -18.77
C ARG A 520 -15.85 16.27 -17.62
N PRO A 521 -16.26 15.12 -17.06
CA PRO A 521 -17.15 15.11 -15.90
C PRO A 521 -16.45 15.65 -14.67
N SER A 522 -17.23 16.14 -13.72
CA SER A 522 -16.78 16.45 -12.37
C SER A 522 -16.58 15.16 -11.53
N GLN A 523 -15.76 15.24 -10.48
CA GLN A 523 -15.59 14.13 -9.52
C GLN A 523 -16.92 13.70 -8.89
N ALA A 524 -17.82 14.64 -8.59
CA ALA A 524 -19.17 14.37 -8.11
C ALA A 524 -20.04 13.64 -9.15
N GLU A 525 -19.92 13.96 -10.44
CA GLU A 525 -20.56 13.20 -11.51
C GLU A 525 -20.01 11.77 -11.64
N VAL A 526 -18.69 11.55 -11.44
CA VAL A 526 -18.13 10.19 -11.42
C VAL A 526 -18.66 9.41 -10.22
N GLN A 527 -18.59 9.99 -9.02
CA GLN A 527 -19.14 9.39 -7.79
C GLN A 527 -20.63 9.06 -7.91
N GLN A 528 -21.39 9.87 -8.66
CA GLN A 528 -22.81 9.63 -8.94
C GLN A 528 -23.01 8.48 -9.93
N TYR A 529 -22.37 8.55 -11.11
CA TYR A 529 -22.70 7.67 -12.25
C TYR A 529 -21.86 6.39 -12.33
N PHE A 530 -20.72 6.34 -11.65
CA PHE A 530 -19.81 5.19 -11.61
C PHE A 530 -19.18 5.10 -10.19
N PRO A 531 -19.98 4.81 -9.14
CA PRO A 531 -19.50 4.76 -7.75
C PRO A 531 -18.51 3.60 -7.50
N PRO A 532 -17.71 3.63 -6.41
CA PRO A 532 -16.63 2.68 -6.15
C PRO A 532 -16.97 1.20 -6.35
N GLU A 533 -18.04 0.73 -5.71
CA GLU A 533 -18.60 -0.63 -5.83
C GLU A 533 -18.85 -1.05 -7.30
N MET A 534 -19.37 -0.13 -8.12
CA MET A 534 -19.64 -0.37 -9.54
C MET A 534 -18.37 -0.41 -10.40
N GLN A 535 -17.28 0.24 -9.97
CA GLN A 535 -15.97 0.12 -10.62
C GLN A 535 -15.27 -1.19 -10.24
N GLU A 536 -15.45 -1.62 -9.00
CA GLU A 536 -14.86 -2.84 -8.46
C GLU A 536 -15.42 -4.09 -9.16
N GLU A 537 -16.75 -4.20 -9.25
CA GLU A 537 -17.39 -5.26 -10.04
C GLU A 537 -17.01 -5.20 -11.53
N ALA A 538 -16.93 -4.00 -12.12
CA ALA A 538 -16.55 -3.84 -13.54
C ALA A 538 -15.09 -4.22 -13.82
N PHE A 539 -14.18 -3.93 -12.87
CA PHE A 539 -12.78 -4.33 -12.94
C PHE A 539 -12.64 -5.85 -12.88
N GLN A 540 -13.33 -6.50 -11.94
CA GLN A 540 -13.30 -7.96 -11.76
C GLN A 540 -13.85 -8.71 -12.98
N ASP A 541 -14.96 -8.26 -13.57
CA ASP A 541 -15.55 -8.85 -14.78
C ASP A 541 -14.67 -8.68 -16.03
N GLU A 542 -14.05 -7.50 -16.22
CA GLU A 542 -13.15 -7.24 -17.37
C GLU A 542 -11.85 -8.04 -17.21
N VAL A 543 -11.19 -7.97 -16.04
CA VAL A 543 -9.94 -8.71 -15.76
C VAL A 543 -10.14 -10.23 -15.86
N GLY A 544 -11.28 -10.76 -15.42
CA GLY A 544 -11.62 -12.17 -15.62
C GLY A 544 -11.64 -12.58 -17.10
N GLN A 545 -12.20 -11.75 -17.98
CA GLN A 545 -12.20 -11.99 -19.42
C GLN A 545 -10.79 -11.89 -20.04
N LEU A 546 -9.95 -10.96 -19.55
CA LEU A 546 -8.56 -10.85 -19.98
C LEU A 546 -7.72 -12.07 -19.54
N PHE A 547 -7.97 -12.63 -18.37
CA PHE A 547 -7.33 -13.86 -17.91
C PHE A 547 -7.64 -15.06 -18.81
N ASP A 548 -8.90 -15.25 -19.17
CA ASP A 548 -9.31 -16.34 -20.08
C ASP A 548 -8.77 -16.14 -21.51
N ALA A 549 -8.64 -14.88 -21.96
CA ALA A 549 -7.97 -14.56 -23.22
C ALA A 549 -6.45 -14.87 -23.16
N ALA A 550 -5.76 -14.46 -22.09
CA ALA A 550 -4.33 -14.70 -21.91
C ALA A 550 -4.00 -16.21 -21.83
N ARG A 551 -4.82 -17.02 -21.16
CA ARG A 551 -4.66 -18.49 -21.10
C ARG A 551 -4.86 -19.19 -22.45
N ALA A 552 -5.60 -18.57 -23.38
CA ALA A 552 -5.79 -19.11 -24.73
C ALA A 552 -4.61 -18.78 -25.66
N GLU A 553 -3.71 -17.89 -25.26
CA GLU A 553 -2.47 -17.56 -25.96
C GLU A 553 -1.28 -18.41 -25.47
N ILE A 554 -0.22 -18.45 -26.26
CA ILE A 554 1.02 -19.17 -25.96
C ILE A 554 2.13 -18.14 -25.77
N ASP A 555 2.83 -18.21 -24.64
CA ASP A 555 3.97 -17.33 -24.35
C ASP A 555 5.13 -17.67 -25.31
N PRO A 556 5.58 -16.73 -26.17
CA PRO A 556 6.67 -16.97 -27.11
C PRO A 556 8.01 -17.25 -26.43
N GLN A 557 8.16 -16.94 -25.14
CA GLN A 557 9.38 -17.19 -24.36
C GLN A 557 9.46 -18.65 -23.86
N THR A 558 8.32 -19.31 -23.61
CA THR A 558 8.26 -20.66 -23.01
C THR A 558 7.71 -21.73 -23.96
N GLY A 559 6.88 -21.34 -24.95
CA GLY A 559 6.14 -22.26 -25.81
C GLY A 559 4.99 -23.00 -25.11
N GLN A 560 4.56 -22.54 -23.92
CA GLN A 560 3.41 -23.02 -23.16
C GLN A 560 2.35 -21.90 -23.04
N PRO A 561 1.13 -22.17 -22.53
CA PRO A 561 0.22 -21.11 -22.10
C PRO A 561 0.86 -20.15 -21.11
N PHE A 562 0.30 -18.94 -20.98
CA PHE A 562 0.77 -17.98 -19.98
C PHE A 562 0.46 -18.47 -18.56
N GLU A 563 1.50 -18.62 -17.74
CA GLU A 563 1.45 -19.14 -16.37
C GLU A 563 2.40 -18.35 -15.44
N GLY A 564 2.37 -18.63 -14.14
CA GLY A 564 3.29 -18.05 -13.15
C GLY A 564 3.18 -16.53 -13.05
N GLU A 565 4.30 -15.82 -13.10
CA GLU A 565 4.27 -14.35 -13.13
C GLU A 565 3.97 -13.79 -14.54
N ARG A 566 4.19 -14.56 -15.61
CA ARG A 566 4.01 -14.09 -17.00
C ARG A 566 2.54 -13.92 -17.39
N ILE A 567 1.61 -14.62 -16.73
CA ILE A 567 0.17 -14.37 -16.91
C ILE A 567 -0.25 -12.99 -16.37
N VAL A 568 0.39 -12.51 -15.30
CA VAL A 568 0.15 -11.18 -14.71
C VAL A 568 0.61 -10.10 -15.68
N GLU A 569 1.84 -10.24 -16.18
CA GLU A 569 2.41 -9.39 -17.23
C GLU A 569 1.53 -9.35 -18.48
N ARG A 570 1.00 -10.51 -18.90
CA ARG A 570 0.17 -10.58 -20.10
C ARG A 570 -1.24 -9.99 -19.92
N VAL A 571 -1.89 -10.21 -18.78
CA VAL A 571 -3.18 -9.57 -18.47
C VAL A 571 -3.03 -8.06 -18.37
N ALA A 572 -1.93 -7.56 -17.79
CA ALA A 572 -1.63 -6.13 -17.77
C ALA A 572 -1.42 -5.54 -19.19
N GLN A 573 -0.70 -6.25 -20.08
CA GLN A 573 -0.62 -5.88 -21.50
C GLN A 573 -2.02 -5.78 -22.13
N MET A 574 -2.89 -6.77 -21.91
CA MET A 574 -4.24 -6.81 -22.47
C MET A 574 -5.19 -5.79 -21.83
N TRP A 575 -4.90 -5.30 -20.62
CA TRP A 575 -5.61 -4.17 -20.00
C TRP A 575 -5.25 -2.85 -20.68
N PHE A 576 -3.95 -2.57 -20.82
CA PHE A 576 -3.42 -1.33 -21.41
C PHE A 576 -3.69 -1.18 -22.91
N GLY A 577 -3.48 -2.26 -23.68
CA GLY A 577 -3.67 -2.27 -25.14
C GLY A 577 -5.03 -2.81 -25.61
N GLY A 578 -5.89 -3.25 -24.68
CA GLY A 578 -7.11 -4.02 -24.96
C GLY A 578 -6.85 -5.50 -25.30
N ALA A 579 -7.89 -6.33 -25.24
CA ALA A 579 -7.80 -7.79 -25.40
C ALA A 579 -7.23 -8.31 -26.74
N GLY A 580 -6.92 -7.43 -27.70
CA GLY A 580 -6.24 -7.75 -28.96
C GLY A 580 -4.78 -7.26 -29.04
N ALA A 581 -4.21 -6.78 -27.94
CA ALA A 581 -2.87 -6.20 -27.89
C ALA A 581 -1.79 -7.25 -28.20
N PRO A 582 -0.78 -6.95 -29.04
CA PRO A 582 0.27 -7.91 -29.38
C PRO A 582 1.11 -8.29 -28.16
N ILE A 583 1.41 -9.58 -27.99
CA ILE A 583 2.31 -10.08 -26.93
C ILE A 583 3.66 -9.35 -27.00
N ASP A 584 4.11 -8.85 -25.84
CA ASP A 584 5.42 -8.19 -25.66
C ASP A 584 5.66 -7.05 -26.68
N GLY A 585 4.61 -6.33 -27.07
CA GLY A 585 4.65 -5.34 -28.14
C GLY A 585 5.33 -4.02 -27.77
N GLY A 586 6.10 -3.45 -28.69
CA GLY A 586 6.74 -2.12 -28.54
C GLY A 586 5.84 -0.93 -28.90
N SER A 587 4.52 -1.01 -28.73
CA SER A 587 3.59 0.11 -28.99
C SER A 587 3.25 0.84 -27.69
N SER A 588 3.42 2.16 -27.67
CA SER A 588 3.21 2.98 -26.48
C SER A 588 1.83 3.66 -26.42
N ASP A 589 1.48 4.18 -25.24
CA ASP A 589 0.29 5.03 -25.09
C ASP A 589 0.37 6.34 -25.90
N ALA A 590 -0.73 7.09 -25.92
CA ALA A 590 -0.84 8.36 -26.64
C ALA A 590 0.06 9.49 -26.09
N LEU A 591 0.81 9.24 -25.01
CA LEU A 591 1.78 10.15 -24.41
C LEU A 591 3.24 9.67 -24.62
N GLY A 592 3.44 8.44 -25.11
CA GLY A 592 4.76 7.81 -25.26
C GLY A 592 5.38 7.33 -23.94
N ARG A 593 4.58 7.22 -22.86
CA ARG A 593 5.05 7.02 -21.48
C ARG A 593 5.67 5.63 -21.23
N LEU A 594 4.95 4.59 -21.61
CA LEU A 594 5.36 3.18 -21.51
C LEU A 594 5.06 2.51 -22.85
N SER A 595 5.89 1.57 -23.30
CA SER A 595 5.44 0.59 -24.28
C SER A 595 4.57 -0.46 -23.61
N LEU A 596 3.75 -1.14 -24.41
CA LEU A 596 2.91 -2.25 -23.97
C LEU A 596 3.72 -3.35 -23.25
N TYR A 597 4.93 -3.67 -23.74
CA TYR A 597 5.86 -4.57 -23.03
C TYR A 597 6.25 -4.02 -21.65
N ASP A 598 6.72 -2.76 -21.58
CA ASP A 598 7.21 -2.15 -20.33
C ASP A 598 6.10 -2.11 -19.27
N TYR A 599 4.88 -1.73 -19.67
CA TYR A 599 3.68 -1.74 -18.81
C TYR A 599 3.42 -3.12 -18.18
N GLY A 600 3.52 -4.19 -18.97
CA GLY A 600 3.34 -5.55 -18.47
C GLY A 600 4.42 -5.95 -17.46
N VAL A 601 5.67 -5.57 -17.74
CA VAL A 601 6.81 -5.84 -16.86
C VAL A 601 6.68 -5.05 -15.54
N GLU A 602 6.27 -3.79 -15.61
CA GLU A 602 6.01 -2.91 -14.46
C GLU A 602 4.86 -3.46 -13.59
N ALA A 603 3.78 -3.94 -14.21
CA ALA A 603 2.67 -4.57 -13.48
C ALA A 603 3.10 -5.86 -12.78
N ARG A 604 3.88 -6.71 -13.45
CA ARG A 604 4.43 -7.91 -12.83
C ARG A 604 5.34 -7.57 -11.64
N GLN A 605 6.15 -6.52 -11.74
CA GLN A 605 7.01 -6.06 -10.65
C GLN A 605 6.21 -5.50 -9.47
N HIS A 606 5.21 -4.65 -9.72
CA HIS A 606 4.34 -4.14 -8.65
C HIS A 606 3.58 -5.26 -7.95
N TYR A 607 2.94 -6.16 -8.71
CA TYR A 607 2.24 -7.33 -8.18
C TYR A 607 3.15 -8.17 -7.26
N VAL A 608 4.36 -8.52 -7.71
CA VAL A 608 5.32 -9.30 -6.91
C VAL A 608 5.83 -8.51 -5.69
N SER A 609 6.08 -7.21 -5.81
CA SER A 609 6.58 -6.38 -4.70
C SER A 609 5.55 -6.21 -3.57
N GLN A 610 4.26 -6.23 -3.89
CA GLN A 610 3.14 -6.16 -2.94
C GLN A 610 2.86 -7.49 -2.24
N GLY A 611 3.76 -8.49 -2.35
CA GLY A 611 3.54 -9.84 -1.82
C GLY A 611 2.62 -10.70 -2.69
N GLY A 612 2.18 -10.20 -3.85
CA GLY A 612 1.51 -10.95 -4.90
C GLY A 612 2.46 -11.94 -5.55
N SER A 613 2.75 -13.04 -4.87
CA SER A 613 3.47 -14.16 -5.48
C SER A 613 2.47 -15.04 -6.21
N PRO A 614 2.68 -15.39 -7.50
CA PRO A 614 2.00 -16.51 -8.15
C PRO A 614 2.58 -17.83 -7.62
N SER A 615 2.51 -17.99 -6.30
CA SER A 615 3.03 -19.14 -5.59
C SER A 615 2.06 -20.30 -5.73
N THR A 616 2.61 -21.49 -5.91
CA THR A 616 1.92 -22.77 -5.70
C THR A 616 1.49 -22.99 -4.24
N ASN A 617 1.61 -21.97 -3.37
CA ASN A 617 1.51 -22.09 -1.92
C ASN A 617 0.24 -21.43 -1.37
N CYS A 618 -0.29 -20.34 -1.98
CA CYS A 618 -1.66 -19.90 -1.66
C CYS A 618 -2.70 -21.01 -1.97
N ALA A 619 -2.39 -21.93 -2.90
CA ALA A 619 -3.20 -23.13 -3.17
C ALA A 619 -3.49 -23.97 -1.90
N ALA A 620 -2.53 -24.05 -0.96
CA ALA A 620 -2.70 -24.79 0.29
C ALA A 620 -3.56 -24.04 1.33
N ALA A 621 -3.62 -22.71 1.27
CA ALA A 621 -4.50 -21.89 2.12
C ALA A 621 -5.92 -21.81 1.55
N SER A 622 -6.07 -21.63 0.23
CA SER A 622 -7.38 -21.60 -0.45
C SER A 622 -8.05 -22.98 -0.51
N ALA A 623 -7.29 -24.08 -0.37
CA ALA A 623 -7.82 -25.44 -0.22
C ALA A 623 -8.89 -25.55 0.87
N ALA A 624 -8.71 -24.84 1.99
CA ALA A 624 -9.66 -24.83 3.11
C ALA A 624 -10.98 -24.11 2.79
N ALA A 625 -10.98 -23.21 1.79
CA ALA A 625 -12.13 -22.37 1.44
C ALA A 625 -12.85 -22.80 0.14
N ARG A 626 -12.15 -23.46 -0.81
CA ARG A 626 -12.72 -23.87 -2.11
C ARG A 626 -12.75 -25.38 -2.36
N GLY A 627 -11.88 -26.15 -1.69
CA GLY A 627 -11.66 -27.56 -1.99
C GLY A 627 -10.40 -27.78 -2.82
N ASP A 628 -9.42 -28.54 -2.32
CA ASP A 628 -8.27 -29.00 -3.12
C ASP A 628 -8.59 -30.26 -3.94
N GLY A 629 -9.64 -30.99 -3.56
CA GLY A 629 -10.00 -32.26 -4.18
C GLY A 629 -9.10 -33.44 -3.79
N VAL A 630 -8.23 -33.28 -2.78
CA VAL A 630 -7.24 -34.27 -2.38
C VAL A 630 -7.81 -35.16 -1.28
N ALA A 631 -8.12 -36.41 -1.61
CA ALA A 631 -8.47 -37.41 -0.61
C ALA A 631 -7.27 -37.75 0.28
N ASN A 632 -7.49 -37.84 1.59
CA ASN A 632 -6.50 -38.34 2.54
C ASN A 632 -6.73 -39.83 2.92
N GLY A 633 -7.85 -40.41 2.50
CA GLY A 633 -8.25 -41.80 2.72
C GLY A 633 -8.80 -42.09 4.13
N SER A 634 -8.97 -41.06 4.96
CA SER A 634 -9.40 -41.14 6.37
C SER A 634 -10.76 -40.45 6.56
N TYR A 635 -11.81 -41.11 6.10
CA TYR A 635 -13.16 -40.56 6.01
C TYR A 635 -13.77 -40.12 7.36
N ILE A 636 -14.41 -38.95 7.35
CA ILE A 636 -15.19 -38.41 8.48
C ILE A 636 -16.70 -38.68 8.35
N HIS A 637 -17.47 -38.33 9.38
CA HIS A 637 -18.91 -38.45 9.37
C HIS A 637 -19.59 -37.40 8.43
N PRO A 638 -20.53 -37.77 7.55
CA PRO A 638 -21.11 -36.88 6.52
C PRO A 638 -22.03 -35.78 7.05
N VAL A 639 -22.58 -35.95 8.26
CA VAL A 639 -23.45 -34.94 8.89
C VAL A 639 -22.61 -34.07 9.82
N LEU A 640 -22.58 -32.77 9.57
CA LEU A 640 -21.67 -31.83 10.24
C LEU A 640 -22.19 -31.30 11.59
N SER A 641 -23.49 -31.46 11.90
CA SER A 641 -24.05 -31.04 13.18
C SER A 641 -25.27 -31.84 13.63
N GLY A 642 -25.42 -31.99 14.95
CA GLY A 642 -26.48 -32.77 15.59
C GLY A 642 -26.20 -34.28 15.64
N SER A 643 -27.14 -35.05 16.17
CA SER A 643 -27.07 -36.52 16.22
C SER A 643 -27.72 -37.13 14.96
N ALA A 644 -27.05 -38.09 14.33
CA ALA A 644 -27.47 -38.71 13.07
C ALA A 644 -27.55 -40.25 13.17
N PRO A 645 -28.43 -40.81 14.03
CA PRO A 645 -28.49 -42.25 14.26
C PRO A 645 -28.80 -43.05 12.98
N VAL A 646 -28.18 -44.21 12.84
CA VAL A 646 -28.45 -45.16 11.74
C VAL A 646 -29.89 -45.69 11.84
N THR A 647 -30.73 -45.35 10.87
CA THR A 647 -32.13 -45.80 10.75
C THR A 647 -32.30 -47.00 9.82
N SER A 648 -31.35 -47.23 8.91
CA SER A 648 -31.25 -48.47 8.14
C SER A 648 -29.80 -48.73 7.71
N GLY A 649 -29.33 -49.95 7.95
CA GLY A 649 -28.01 -50.40 7.54
C GLY A 649 -27.91 -50.75 6.06
N PHE A 650 -26.68 -51.03 5.65
CA PHE A 650 -26.34 -51.63 4.35
C PHE A 650 -26.86 -53.07 4.22
N GLY A 651 -27.03 -53.54 2.98
CA GLY A 651 -27.30 -54.95 2.68
C GLY A 651 -28.77 -55.31 2.38
N ARG A 652 -29.15 -56.59 2.51
CA ARG A 652 -30.49 -57.07 2.12
C ARG A 652 -31.56 -56.77 3.17
N ARG A 653 -32.38 -55.72 2.94
CA ARG A 653 -33.60 -55.47 3.72
C ARG A 653 -34.83 -56.21 3.15
N ASN A 654 -35.70 -56.66 4.04
CA ASN A 654 -37.00 -57.26 3.71
C ASN A 654 -38.03 -56.13 3.54
N ILE A 655 -38.56 -55.97 2.32
CA ILE A 655 -39.51 -54.90 1.97
C ILE A 655 -40.97 -55.40 1.92
N GLY A 656 -41.26 -56.50 2.60
CA GLY A 656 -42.59 -57.10 2.71
C GLY A 656 -42.96 -58.01 1.53
N CYS A 657 -44.02 -58.81 1.72
CA CYS A 657 -44.56 -59.74 0.72
C CYS A 657 -43.50 -60.67 0.08
N ASN A 658 -42.60 -61.24 0.90
CA ASN A 658 -41.45 -62.05 0.48
C ASN A 658 -40.48 -61.39 -0.52
N ARG A 659 -40.49 -60.06 -0.66
CA ARG A 659 -39.54 -59.32 -1.50
C ARG A 659 -38.38 -58.80 -0.65
N SER A 660 -37.16 -59.06 -1.13
CA SER A 660 -35.91 -58.53 -0.58
C SER A 660 -35.35 -57.51 -1.56
N LYS A 661 -35.03 -56.30 -1.07
CA LYS A 661 -34.29 -55.27 -1.82
C LYS A 661 -32.90 -55.15 -1.17
N PHE A 662 -31.87 -55.09 -2.00
CA PHE A 662 -30.52 -54.75 -1.53
C PHE A 662 -30.42 -53.24 -1.32
N HIS A 663 -29.74 -52.84 -0.26
CA HIS A 663 -29.51 -51.46 0.12
C HIS A 663 -28.02 -51.12 -0.01
N PRO A 664 -27.61 -50.34 -1.03
CA PRO A 664 -26.21 -50.01 -1.31
C PRO A 664 -25.77 -48.73 -0.59
N ALA A 665 -26.29 -48.50 0.62
CA ALA A 665 -26.15 -47.27 1.40
C ALA A 665 -26.49 -47.52 2.88
N ILE A 666 -26.27 -46.49 3.70
CA ILE A 666 -26.72 -46.37 5.09
C ILE A 666 -27.69 -45.18 5.18
N ASP A 667 -28.81 -45.32 5.90
CA ASP A 667 -29.83 -44.28 6.07
C ASP A 667 -29.64 -43.59 7.43
N LEU A 668 -29.13 -42.35 7.46
CA LEU A 668 -28.90 -41.58 8.69
C LEU A 668 -30.10 -40.68 8.99
N GLY A 669 -30.73 -40.86 10.16
CA GLY A 669 -31.95 -40.14 10.54
C GLY A 669 -31.66 -38.72 11.04
N ILE A 670 -32.03 -37.70 10.25
CA ILE A 670 -31.74 -36.28 10.52
C ILE A 670 -32.89 -35.38 10.05
N SER A 671 -33.00 -34.19 10.64
CA SER A 671 -33.94 -33.16 10.20
C SER A 671 -33.66 -32.70 8.76
N ILE A 672 -34.63 -32.07 8.10
CA ILE A 672 -34.40 -31.31 6.86
C ILE A 672 -33.60 -30.04 7.21
N GLY A 673 -32.64 -29.65 6.36
CA GLY A 673 -31.83 -28.44 6.52
C GLY A 673 -30.51 -28.64 7.27
N THR A 674 -30.25 -29.84 7.83
CA THR A 674 -28.99 -30.16 8.49
C THR A 674 -27.82 -30.14 7.49
N PRO A 675 -26.72 -29.42 7.76
CA PRO A 675 -25.53 -29.39 6.91
C PRO A 675 -24.93 -30.77 6.63
N ILE A 676 -24.72 -31.07 5.35
CA ILE A 676 -24.05 -32.29 4.86
C ILE A 676 -22.70 -31.88 4.25
N GLY A 677 -21.63 -32.54 4.69
CA GLY A 677 -20.26 -32.32 4.20
C GLY A 677 -19.72 -33.49 3.39
N ALA A 678 -18.71 -33.21 2.57
CA ALA A 678 -17.92 -34.25 1.92
C ALA A 678 -17.12 -35.05 2.97
N VAL A 679 -17.17 -36.38 2.92
CA VAL A 679 -16.51 -37.22 3.94
C VAL A 679 -14.99 -37.32 3.78
N ASP A 680 -14.46 -36.96 2.63
CA ASP A 680 -13.04 -36.79 2.32
C ASP A 680 -12.91 -35.84 1.11
N GLY A 681 -11.72 -35.35 0.81
CA GLY A 681 -11.47 -34.53 -0.39
C GLY A 681 -11.71 -35.31 -1.68
N GLY A 682 -12.14 -34.65 -2.76
CA GLY A 682 -12.39 -35.30 -4.05
C GLY A 682 -12.99 -34.38 -5.11
N ILE A 683 -13.31 -34.92 -6.28
CA ILE A 683 -13.98 -34.22 -7.39
C ILE A 683 -15.45 -34.64 -7.47
N VAL A 684 -16.37 -33.67 -7.55
CA VAL A 684 -17.80 -33.93 -7.76
C VAL A 684 -18.02 -34.48 -9.17
N GLU A 685 -18.34 -35.76 -9.31
CA GLU A 685 -18.68 -36.37 -10.61
C GLU A 685 -20.12 -36.06 -11.04
N PHE A 686 -21.01 -35.91 -10.07
CA PHE A 686 -22.44 -35.78 -10.29
C PHE A 686 -23.07 -34.83 -9.27
N SER A 687 -23.97 -33.98 -9.75
CA SER A 687 -24.84 -33.16 -8.91
C SER A 687 -26.14 -32.89 -9.66
N SER A 688 -27.28 -33.34 -9.12
CA SER A 688 -28.61 -33.09 -9.72
C SER A 688 -29.75 -33.35 -8.74
N CYS A 689 -30.83 -32.56 -8.86
CA CYS A 689 -32.11 -32.79 -8.15
C CYS A 689 -33.14 -33.63 -8.90
N ASN A 690 -32.84 -34.04 -10.14
CA ASN A 690 -33.79 -34.76 -11.00
C ASN A 690 -33.53 -36.29 -11.04
N VAL A 691 -32.94 -36.86 -9.98
CA VAL A 691 -32.64 -38.31 -9.94
C VAL A 691 -33.84 -39.09 -9.45
N SER A 692 -34.50 -39.82 -10.35
CA SER A 692 -35.62 -40.70 -10.00
C SER A 692 -35.21 -41.77 -8.98
N GLY A 693 -35.81 -41.73 -7.79
CA GLY A 693 -35.54 -42.64 -6.67
C GLY A 693 -34.47 -42.16 -5.68
N TYR A 694 -33.78 -41.05 -5.94
CA TYR A 694 -32.73 -40.49 -5.07
C TYR A 694 -32.84 -38.97 -4.82
N GLY A 695 -33.57 -38.22 -5.65
CA GLY A 695 -33.79 -36.78 -5.48
C GLY A 695 -32.55 -35.92 -5.75
N CYS A 696 -32.35 -34.89 -4.94
CA CYS A 696 -31.09 -34.14 -4.89
C CYS A 696 -29.99 -35.08 -4.43
N THR A 697 -29.08 -35.35 -5.35
CA THR A 697 -28.03 -36.36 -5.25
C THR A 697 -26.71 -35.76 -5.69
N ILE A 698 -25.67 -35.96 -4.88
CA ILE A 698 -24.27 -35.62 -5.19
C ILE A 698 -23.45 -36.92 -5.21
N VAL A 699 -22.47 -37.01 -6.11
CA VAL A 699 -21.44 -38.06 -6.13
C VAL A 699 -20.06 -37.39 -6.18
N ILE A 700 -19.13 -37.87 -5.35
CA ILE A 700 -17.74 -37.40 -5.29
C ILE A 700 -16.82 -38.61 -5.51
N ASP A 701 -15.91 -38.51 -6.49
CA ASP A 701 -14.77 -39.42 -6.66
C ASP A 701 -13.59 -38.89 -5.84
N HIS A 702 -13.04 -39.74 -4.99
CA HIS A 702 -11.92 -39.41 -4.11
C HIS A 702 -10.56 -39.68 -4.76
N GLY A 703 -10.51 -40.36 -5.91
CA GLY A 703 -9.26 -40.66 -6.62
C GLY A 703 -8.37 -41.72 -5.96
N ASP A 704 -8.69 -42.15 -4.74
CA ASP A 704 -8.08 -43.29 -4.02
C ASP A 704 -8.64 -44.66 -4.47
N GLY A 705 -9.51 -44.66 -5.49
CA GLY A 705 -10.29 -45.81 -5.94
C GLY A 705 -11.69 -45.90 -5.32
N ARG A 706 -12.12 -44.91 -4.52
CA ARG A 706 -13.45 -44.88 -3.89
C ARG A 706 -14.29 -43.69 -4.33
N THR A 707 -15.60 -43.90 -4.33
CA THR A 707 -16.61 -42.89 -4.69
C THR A 707 -17.67 -42.84 -3.59
N THR A 708 -18.15 -41.65 -3.22
CA THR A 708 -19.23 -41.47 -2.23
C THR A 708 -20.47 -40.81 -2.83
N ARG A 709 -21.65 -41.24 -2.40
CA ARG A 709 -22.96 -40.69 -2.82
C ARG A 709 -23.73 -40.17 -1.62
N TYR A 710 -24.37 -39.01 -1.80
CA TYR A 710 -25.19 -38.31 -0.84
C TYR A 710 -26.56 -38.07 -1.49
N SER A 711 -27.63 -38.66 -0.98
CA SER A 711 -28.96 -38.65 -1.63
C SER A 711 -30.05 -38.05 -0.74
N HIS A 712 -31.24 -37.82 -1.31
CA HIS A 712 -32.43 -37.28 -0.65
C HIS A 712 -32.28 -35.84 -0.12
N LEU A 713 -31.26 -35.10 -0.57
CA LEU A 713 -30.91 -33.76 -0.10
C LEU A 713 -32.04 -32.73 -0.35
N ALA A 714 -32.00 -31.57 0.30
CA ALA A 714 -32.95 -30.48 0.06
C ALA A 714 -32.53 -29.60 -1.13
N ASN A 715 -31.22 -29.48 -1.34
CA ASN A 715 -30.56 -28.75 -2.41
C ASN A 715 -29.25 -29.45 -2.78
N VAL A 716 -28.54 -28.92 -3.78
CA VAL A 716 -27.14 -29.24 -4.05
C VAL A 716 -26.36 -27.93 -4.03
N GLY A 717 -25.26 -27.87 -3.27
CA GLY A 717 -24.42 -26.68 -3.13
C GLY A 717 -23.18 -26.68 -4.04
N VAL A 718 -22.98 -27.74 -4.81
CA VAL A 718 -21.78 -27.99 -5.64
C VAL A 718 -22.16 -28.50 -7.04
N GLN A 719 -21.27 -28.31 -8.02
CA GLN A 719 -21.49 -28.66 -9.43
C GLN A 719 -20.54 -29.76 -9.93
N PRO A 720 -20.86 -30.49 -11.02
CA PRO A 720 -19.94 -31.49 -11.57
C PRO A 720 -18.62 -30.86 -12.05
N GLY A 721 -17.50 -31.53 -11.79
CA GLY A 721 -16.14 -31.03 -12.02
C GLY A 721 -15.56 -30.16 -10.90
N GLN A 722 -16.37 -29.79 -9.90
CA GLN A 722 -15.91 -29.00 -8.75
C GLN A 722 -15.08 -29.86 -7.78
N PRO A 723 -13.85 -29.43 -7.38
CA PRO A 723 -13.15 -30.03 -6.26
C PRO A 723 -13.81 -29.68 -4.93
N VAL A 724 -13.74 -30.58 -3.96
CA VAL A 724 -14.21 -30.36 -2.58
C VAL A 724 -13.19 -30.90 -1.58
N SER A 725 -13.07 -30.23 -0.43
CA SER A 725 -12.24 -30.65 0.71
C SER A 725 -13.06 -31.50 1.70
N GLN A 726 -12.36 -32.33 2.48
CA GLN A 726 -12.95 -33.04 3.61
C GLN A 726 -13.64 -32.07 4.58
N GLY A 727 -14.91 -32.35 4.94
CA GLY A 727 -15.72 -31.52 5.82
C GLY A 727 -16.36 -30.28 5.16
N GLN A 728 -16.01 -29.94 3.92
CA GLN A 728 -16.66 -28.84 3.19
C GLN A 728 -18.16 -29.14 3.03
N GLN A 729 -19.02 -28.18 3.40
CA GLN A 729 -20.46 -28.36 3.26
C GLN A 729 -20.84 -28.37 1.77
N ILE A 730 -21.36 -29.51 1.30
CA ILE A 730 -21.76 -29.73 -0.09
C ILE A 730 -23.27 -29.60 -0.31
N ALA A 731 -24.07 -29.70 0.77
CA ALA A 731 -25.54 -29.64 0.69
C ALA A 731 -26.20 -29.41 2.06
N GLN A 732 -27.53 -29.38 2.05
CA GLN A 732 -28.39 -29.60 3.22
C GLN A 732 -29.22 -30.88 3.04
N SER A 733 -29.45 -31.61 4.13
CA SER A 733 -30.33 -32.78 4.18
C SER A 733 -31.77 -32.43 3.79
N GLY A 734 -32.51 -33.41 3.27
CA GLY A 734 -33.87 -33.19 2.77
C GLY A 734 -34.78 -34.40 2.89
N ASN A 735 -35.66 -34.54 1.90
CA ASN A 735 -36.58 -35.66 1.78
C ASN A 735 -36.97 -35.93 0.30
N THR A 736 -36.07 -35.64 -0.64
CA THR A 736 -36.41 -35.62 -2.09
C THR A 736 -36.27 -37.00 -2.76
N ASP A 737 -37.15 -37.31 -3.72
CA ASP A 737 -37.18 -38.62 -4.42
C ASP A 737 -37.09 -38.51 -5.95
N GLY A 738 -37.04 -37.28 -6.49
CA GLY A 738 -36.94 -37.00 -7.93
C GLY A 738 -38.21 -37.25 -8.75
N ASN A 739 -39.38 -37.50 -8.14
CA ASN A 739 -40.64 -37.74 -8.85
C ASN A 739 -41.91 -37.27 -8.10
N THR A 740 -41.91 -37.33 -6.76
CA THR A 740 -43.07 -37.04 -5.89
C THR A 740 -42.73 -36.15 -4.68
N ASN A 741 -41.47 -35.73 -4.54
CA ASN A 741 -40.92 -34.80 -3.54
C ASN A 741 -41.01 -35.23 -2.07
N VAL A 742 -41.30 -36.51 -1.77
CA VAL A 742 -41.35 -37.02 -0.38
C VAL A 742 -40.88 -38.47 -0.32
N SER A 743 -39.70 -38.72 0.26
CA SER A 743 -39.30 -40.07 0.69
C SER A 743 -40.03 -40.49 1.98
N THR A 744 -39.76 -41.68 2.51
CA THR A 744 -40.44 -42.20 3.72
C THR A 744 -40.18 -41.41 5.02
N GLY A 745 -39.20 -40.49 5.03
CA GLY A 745 -38.89 -39.60 6.14
C GLY A 745 -37.64 -38.79 5.85
N ALA A 746 -37.38 -37.72 6.61
CA ALA A 746 -36.14 -36.96 6.47
C ALA A 746 -34.93 -37.81 6.91
N HIS A 747 -33.97 -38.00 6.01
CA HIS A 747 -32.75 -38.78 6.23
C HIS A 747 -31.71 -38.46 5.14
N LEU A 748 -30.46 -38.87 5.36
CA LEU A 748 -29.45 -38.99 4.31
C LEU A 748 -29.30 -40.48 3.93
N ASP A 749 -29.54 -40.82 2.66
CA ASP A 749 -29.00 -42.05 2.06
C ASP A 749 -27.54 -41.74 1.68
N PHE A 750 -26.60 -42.42 2.34
CA PHE A 750 -25.16 -42.27 2.12
C PHE A 750 -24.55 -43.60 1.68
N GLY A 751 -23.86 -43.62 0.54
CA GLY A 751 -23.26 -44.83 -0.03
C GLY A 751 -21.79 -44.67 -0.36
N VAL A 752 -21.01 -45.73 -0.14
CA VAL A 752 -19.57 -45.81 -0.48
C VAL A 752 -19.37 -46.91 -1.51
N TYR A 753 -18.54 -46.65 -2.53
CA TYR A 753 -18.28 -47.54 -3.66
C TYR A 753 -16.77 -47.69 -3.84
N ILE A 754 -16.30 -48.86 -4.31
CA ILE A 754 -14.88 -49.13 -4.60
C ILE A 754 -14.74 -49.67 -6.03
N ASP A 755 -13.74 -49.20 -6.77
CA ASP A 755 -13.44 -49.55 -8.16
C ASP A 755 -14.66 -49.37 -9.11
N ALA A 756 -15.54 -48.43 -8.79
CA ALA A 756 -16.64 -48.04 -9.65
C ALA A 756 -16.09 -47.29 -10.88
N PRO A 757 -16.59 -47.55 -12.11
CA PRO A 757 -16.18 -46.78 -13.28
C PRO A 757 -16.60 -45.32 -13.15
N SER A 758 -15.62 -44.43 -12.94
CA SER A 758 -15.81 -42.98 -12.91
C SER A 758 -16.17 -42.41 -14.29
N GLY A 759 -16.87 -41.29 -14.29
CA GLY A 759 -17.36 -40.58 -15.47
C GLY A 759 -18.42 -39.55 -15.12
N MET A 760 -18.11 -38.27 -15.41
CA MET A 760 -19.00 -37.12 -15.19
C MET A 760 -20.44 -37.38 -15.65
N GLY A 761 -21.40 -37.06 -14.78
CA GLY A 761 -22.83 -37.15 -15.08
C GLY A 761 -23.46 -38.55 -14.95
N GLN A 762 -22.76 -39.52 -14.34
CA GLN A 762 -23.33 -40.85 -14.03
C GLN A 762 -23.44 -41.11 -12.51
N LEU A 763 -24.18 -42.17 -12.15
CA LEU A 763 -24.34 -42.62 -10.76
C LEU A 763 -23.71 -44.01 -10.59
N PRO A 764 -22.96 -44.27 -9.50
CA PRO A 764 -22.24 -45.53 -9.34
C PRO A 764 -23.20 -46.71 -9.16
N ALA A 765 -22.90 -47.82 -9.85
CA ALA A 765 -23.75 -49.00 -9.85
C ALA A 765 -23.65 -49.77 -8.51
N SER A 766 -24.78 -50.23 -8.00
CA SER A 766 -24.92 -50.89 -6.68
C SER A 766 -24.14 -52.22 -6.51
N GLN A 767 -23.51 -52.73 -7.56
CA GLN A 767 -22.60 -53.88 -7.50
C GLN A 767 -21.20 -53.52 -6.97
N TYR A 768 -20.81 -52.25 -7.01
CA TYR A 768 -19.53 -51.72 -6.48
C TYR A 768 -19.66 -51.16 -5.06
N ALA A 769 -20.87 -51.18 -4.49
CA ALA A 769 -21.15 -50.61 -3.18
C ALA A 769 -20.58 -51.49 -2.06
N ILE A 770 -19.95 -50.86 -1.07
CA ILE A 770 -19.53 -51.46 0.20
C ILE A 770 -20.35 -50.92 1.36
N ASP A 771 -20.26 -51.56 2.53
CA ASP A 771 -20.89 -51.07 3.75
C ASP A 771 -20.14 -49.82 4.25
N PRO A 772 -20.78 -48.64 4.35
CA PRO A 772 -20.13 -47.42 4.82
C PRO A 772 -19.48 -47.55 6.21
N ALA A 773 -20.02 -48.43 7.07
CA ALA A 773 -19.48 -48.70 8.40
C ALA A 773 -18.13 -49.45 8.40
N GLN A 774 -17.54 -49.74 7.22
CA GLN A 774 -16.17 -50.26 7.08
C GLN A 774 -15.11 -49.15 6.92
N VAL A 775 -15.53 -47.90 6.68
CA VAL A 775 -14.62 -46.76 6.44
C VAL A 775 -14.91 -45.53 7.32
N ILE A 776 -16.13 -45.40 7.87
CA ILE A 776 -16.55 -44.34 8.78
C ILE A 776 -17.22 -44.99 10.00
N ASP A 777 -16.99 -44.46 11.20
CA ASP A 777 -17.71 -44.89 12.41
C ASP A 777 -19.06 -44.14 12.55
N PHE A 778 -20.08 -44.87 12.99
CA PHE A 778 -21.49 -44.44 12.99
C PHE A 778 -22.27 -44.84 14.27
N TYR A 779 -21.63 -45.43 15.29
CA TYR A 779 -22.30 -46.20 16.35
C TYR A 779 -21.94 -45.83 17.81
#